data_AF-A0A3S0W565-F1
#
_entry.id   AF-A0A3S0W565-F1
#
_cell.length_a   1.000
_cell.length_b   1.000
_cell.length_c   1.000
_cell.angle_alpha   90.00
_cell.angle_beta   90.00
_cell.angle_gamma   90.00
#
_symmetry.space_group_name_H-M   'P 1'
#
loop_
_entity.id
_entity.type
_entity.pdbx_description
1 polymer ?
#
loop_
_entity_poly.entity_id
_entity_poly.type
_entity_poly.pdbx_seq_one_letter_code
_entity_poly.pdbx_strand_id
1 'polypeptide(L)'
;MKTTLPAFDQAIRSHDDLLKRRGLVIWIGAEPTFTDRHSEAAEWLYDALGPTKEASARRMLAELLTQAPGAAVLRTLGRQYPKEDQPRWNLGLYRRRNDQPVWSGPPDPLQVGEPLIASPALLEEFWERLAQRLGARSWTALLFSVETHPSLRIVFRRDQLPLLANPERDPRLARPSPHGQPIPSSGIRDELAEQGTYLLGIDWPDPQRGLDDVAVPVVELPACDEPEFFMSLLEAISEAARDVGLPGLVLTGFPPPVDASVAWTTVTPDPAVVEANMAPALDATEFLRESRTGFAAAAAAGLAPYRLHYNGQITDSGGGGHLTLGGPNPESSPFLVQPQLLPALLDYFNRHPALSFLFAGDFVGSFGQSPRPDERTIDIFEELGLALDLLKRQRNPTPDLIWQSLSPFLADPSGNSHRTEINIEKLWNPWLPGRGQLGLVEFRAFRMPPTPERLTALVVLLRAIAAMLAQAPYTPKLVHWGRTLHDRFALPFYLRTDLWEVLDDLASAGLGLGQPVMEELLDESYHWFGEVEFCGCRLTVRRAMEFWPLLGDAFAQEHGASRLVDASTARLEVSLRARPGMAQEALADCQLTVNGYLLPLRREEEMDGETWLYGLRYRRFKPWTGLHPTLQAQGAIELVLSHPQWPGALQVTLHEWRPRGGGYDGLPSDREEAAKRRTERFVTEVLETAPATPPLQPPPGAITPYCFDLRRL
;
A
#
# COMPACT_ATOMS: atom_id res chain seq x y z
N MET A 1 27.99 -17.89 -21.32
CA MET A 1 28.11 -16.56 -20.69
C MET A 1 27.43 -16.62 -19.34
N LYS A 2 28.17 -16.47 -18.22
CA LYS A 2 27.53 -16.21 -16.92
C LYS A 2 27.04 -14.78 -16.97
N THR A 3 25.75 -14.56 -17.21
CA THR A 3 25.13 -13.26 -17.00
C THR A 3 25.19 -12.98 -15.50
N THR A 4 26.08 -12.06 -15.11
CA THR A 4 26.10 -11.51 -13.76
C THR A 4 24.79 -10.77 -13.54
N LEU A 5 24.03 -11.17 -12.52
CA LEU A 5 22.81 -10.46 -12.12
C LEU A 5 23.12 -9.00 -11.77
N PRO A 6 22.16 -8.08 -11.94
CA PRO A 6 22.28 -6.73 -11.38
C PRO A 6 22.60 -6.76 -9.88
N ALA A 7 23.33 -5.76 -9.38
CA ALA A 7 23.78 -5.72 -7.98
C ALA A 7 22.60 -5.78 -6.98
N PHE A 8 21.50 -5.09 -7.29
CA PHE A 8 20.27 -5.15 -6.49
C PHE A 8 19.71 -6.57 -6.43
N ASP A 9 19.47 -7.21 -7.58
CA ASP A 9 19.00 -8.60 -7.65
C ASP A 9 19.93 -9.60 -6.92
N GLN A 10 21.24 -9.36 -6.93
CA GLN A 10 22.20 -10.17 -6.17
C GLN A 10 22.04 -9.97 -4.66
N ALA A 11 21.81 -8.74 -4.19
CA ALA A 11 21.55 -8.46 -2.78
C ALA A 11 20.24 -9.13 -2.31
N ILE A 12 19.18 -9.08 -3.12
CA ILE A 12 17.90 -9.77 -2.86
C ILE A 12 18.10 -11.28 -2.70
N ARG A 13 18.78 -11.93 -3.65
CA ARG A 13 19.08 -13.37 -3.55
C ARG A 13 19.94 -13.71 -2.33
N SER A 14 20.90 -12.86 -2.00
CA SER A 14 21.76 -13.06 -0.83
C SER A 14 20.96 -13.02 0.48
N HIS A 15 19.97 -12.13 0.57
CA HIS A 15 19.02 -12.07 1.68
C HIS A 15 18.16 -13.33 1.76
N ASP A 16 17.60 -13.81 0.66
CA ASP A 16 16.81 -15.04 0.62
C ASP A 16 17.63 -16.27 1.05
N ASP A 17 18.85 -16.40 0.51
CA ASP A 17 19.76 -17.48 0.88
C ASP A 17 20.12 -17.45 2.37
N LEU A 18 20.24 -16.25 2.95
CA LEU A 18 20.52 -16.07 4.37
C LEU A 18 19.36 -16.54 5.26
N LEU A 19 18.12 -16.13 4.95
CA LEU A 19 16.93 -16.57 5.68
C LEU A 19 16.75 -18.09 5.56
N LYS A 20 16.96 -18.64 4.36
CA LYS A 20 16.90 -20.07 4.10
C LYS A 20 17.93 -20.86 4.92
N ARG A 21 19.19 -20.40 4.99
CA ARG A 21 20.23 -21.03 5.83
C ARG A 21 19.89 -21.03 7.32
N ARG A 22 19.08 -20.07 7.76
CA ARG A 22 18.60 -19.95 9.15
C ARG A 22 17.27 -20.69 9.39
N GLY A 23 16.72 -21.36 8.37
CA GLY A 23 15.47 -22.12 8.49
C GLY A 23 14.23 -21.25 8.67
N LEU A 24 14.28 -19.98 8.26
CA LEU A 24 13.18 -19.03 8.41
C LEU A 24 12.36 -18.97 7.12
N VAL A 25 11.08 -19.33 7.21
CA VAL A 25 10.12 -19.25 6.10
C VAL A 25 9.20 -18.05 6.35
N ILE A 26 9.46 -16.96 5.65
CA ILE A 26 8.71 -15.71 5.77
C ILE A 26 8.26 -15.31 4.36
N TRP A 27 6.99 -15.60 4.07
CA TRP A 27 6.31 -15.23 2.83
C TRP A 27 5.87 -13.77 2.87
N ILE A 28 5.63 -13.20 1.69
CA ILE A 28 5.42 -11.77 1.50
C ILE A 28 4.12 -11.54 0.72
N GLY A 29 3.21 -10.75 1.27
CA GLY A 29 2.10 -10.16 0.52
C GLY A 29 2.32 -8.67 0.29
N ALA A 30 1.66 -8.11 -0.73
CA ALA A 30 1.57 -6.67 -0.93
C ALA A 30 0.28 -6.28 -1.65
N GLU A 31 -0.17 -5.06 -1.40
CA GLU A 31 -1.34 -4.44 -2.02
C GLU A 31 -0.94 -3.13 -2.74
N PRO A 32 -0.07 -3.16 -3.78
CA PRO A 32 0.32 -1.94 -4.51
C PRO A 32 -0.88 -1.27 -5.19
N THR A 33 -0.88 0.06 -5.17
CA THR A 33 -1.97 0.89 -5.67
C THR A 33 -1.51 1.83 -6.79
N PHE A 34 -2.37 2.04 -7.78
CA PHE A 34 -2.07 2.83 -8.97
C PHE A 34 -3.22 3.77 -9.31
N THR A 35 -2.92 4.95 -9.85
CA THR A 35 -3.90 5.98 -10.21
C THR A 35 -3.67 6.48 -11.63
N ASP A 36 -4.70 7.03 -12.26
CA ASP A 36 -4.51 7.92 -13.39
C ASP A 36 -3.97 9.27 -12.86
N ARG A 37 -2.71 9.56 -13.17
CA ARG A 37 -2.03 10.78 -12.72
C ARG A 37 -2.45 12.04 -13.49
N HIS A 38 -3.21 11.89 -14.57
CA HIS A 38 -3.69 12.98 -15.43
C HIS A 38 -5.16 13.32 -15.20
N SER A 39 -5.86 12.52 -14.37
CA SER A 39 -7.29 12.68 -14.14
C SER A 39 -7.60 13.43 -12.85
N GLU A 40 -8.62 14.28 -12.92
CA GLU A 40 -9.25 14.95 -11.79
C GLU A 40 -10.68 14.45 -11.54
N ALA A 41 -11.07 13.34 -12.20
CA ALA A 41 -12.38 12.74 -12.00
C ALA A 41 -12.49 12.15 -10.58
N ALA A 42 -13.71 12.14 -10.04
CA ALA A 42 -13.97 11.68 -8.66
C ALA A 42 -13.45 10.27 -8.40
N GLU A 43 -13.56 9.35 -9.37
CA GLU A 43 -13.04 7.97 -9.29
C GLU A 43 -11.52 7.90 -9.06
N TRP A 44 -10.75 8.91 -9.46
CA TRP A 44 -9.30 9.00 -9.27
C TRP A 44 -8.89 9.94 -8.13
N LEU A 45 -9.87 10.57 -7.46
CA LEU A 45 -9.64 11.47 -6.33
C LEU A 45 -10.13 10.91 -5.00
N TYR A 46 -11.32 10.31 -4.94
CA TYR A 46 -11.92 9.82 -3.69
C TYR A 46 -12.98 8.71 -3.86
N ASP A 47 -13.57 8.53 -5.04
CA ASP A 47 -14.56 7.46 -5.26
C ASP A 47 -13.89 6.13 -5.58
N ALA A 48 -14.48 5.03 -5.11
CA ALA A 48 -13.98 3.68 -5.40
C ALA A 48 -14.29 3.25 -6.82
N LEU A 49 -15.48 3.58 -7.33
CA LEU A 49 -15.93 3.21 -8.66
C LEU A 49 -16.02 4.43 -9.58
N GLY A 50 -16.09 4.18 -10.87
CA GLY A 50 -16.34 5.20 -11.87
C GLY A 50 -16.29 4.65 -13.29
N PRO A 51 -16.57 5.51 -14.29
CA PRO A 51 -16.78 5.08 -15.66
C PRO A 51 -15.51 4.60 -16.37
N THR A 52 -14.30 4.98 -15.92
CA THR A 52 -13.05 4.66 -16.63
C THR A 52 -12.12 3.71 -15.87
N LYS A 53 -12.33 3.56 -14.55
CA LYS A 53 -11.45 2.78 -13.68
C LYS A 53 -11.42 1.31 -14.04
N GLU A 54 -12.59 0.70 -14.27
CA GLU A 54 -12.65 -0.74 -14.61
C GLU A 54 -11.98 -1.04 -15.94
N ALA A 55 -12.18 -0.21 -16.96
CA ALA A 55 -11.49 -0.34 -18.25
C ALA A 55 -9.96 -0.27 -18.09
N SER A 56 -9.47 0.59 -17.20
CA SER A 56 -8.04 0.69 -16.87
C SER A 56 -7.51 -0.53 -16.13
N ALA A 57 -8.29 -1.06 -15.18
CA ALA A 57 -7.98 -2.30 -14.47
C ALA A 57 -7.95 -3.52 -15.42
N ARG A 58 -8.88 -3.59 -16.38
CA ARG A 58 -8.93 -4.62 -17.43
C ARG A 58 -7.69 -4.59 -18.33
N ARG A 59 -7.25 -3.40 -18.75
CA ARG A 59 -5.98 -3.24 -19.50
C ARG A 59 -4.78 -3.71 -18.67
N MET A 60 -4.71 -3.33 -17.38
CA MET A 60 -3.65 -3.79 -16.49
C MET A 60 -3.64 -5.32 -16.34
N LEU A 61 -4.82 -5.94 -16.20
CA LEU A 61 -4.94 -7.40 -16.09
C LEU A 61 -4.49 -8.10 -17.39
N ALA A 62 -4.82 -7.55 -18.56
CA ALA A 62 -4.41 -8.09 -19.86
C ALA A 62 -2.87 -8.10 -20.01
N GLU A 63 -2.21 -7.05 -19.54
CA GLU A 63 -0.74 -6.96 -19.52
C GLU A 63 -0.12 -8.00 -18.55
N LEU A 64 -0.71 -8.15 -17.36
CA LEU A 64 -0.30 -9.21 -16.42
C LEU A 64 -0.47 -10.61 -17.00
N LEU A 65 -1.57 -10.84 -17.71
CA LEU A 65 -1.91 -12.12 -18.33
C LEU A 65 -0.92 -12.51 -19.43
N THR A 66 -0.39 -11.54 -20.17
CA THR A 66 0.69 -11.77 -21.17
C THR A 66 1.95 -12.34 -20.52
N GLN A 67 2.20 -12.04 -19.25
CA GLN A 67 3.34 -12.55 -18.48
C GLN A 67 3.04 -13.86 -17.73
N ALA A 68 1.78 -14.34 -17.77
CA ALA A 68 1.33 -15.55 -17.08
C ALA A 68 0.55 -16.47 -18.04
N PRO A 69 1.19 -17.01 -19.09
CA PRO A 69 0.53 -17.89 -20.05
C PRO A 69 -0.04 -19.13 -19.36
N GLY A 70 -1.28 -19.49 -19.70
CA GLY A 70 -1.98 -20.62 -19.07
C GLY A 70 -2.63 -20.31 -17.71
N ALA A 71 -2.58 -19.05 -17.25
CA ALA A 71 -3.40 -18.60 -16.13
C ALA A 71 -4.89 -18.51 -16.51
N ALA A 72 -5.77 -18.73 -15.54
CA ALA A 72 -7.20 -18.51 -15.69
C ALA A 72 -7.56 -17.09 -15.25
N VAL A 73 -8.31 -16.37 -16.07
CA VAL A 73 -8.91 -15.08 -15.71
C VAL A 73 -10.25 -15.35 -15.05
N LEU A 74 -10.45 -14.87 -13.81
CA LEU A 74 -11.71 -15.00 -13.10
C LEU A 74 -12.26 -13.63 -12.71
N ARG A 75 -13.56 -13.43 -12.95
CA ARG A 75 -14.32 -12.26 -12.48
C ARG A 75 -15.07 -12.67 -11.23
N THR A 76 -14.58 -12.26 -10.07
CA THR A 76 -15.11 -12.68 -8.78
C THR A 76 -15.71 -11.49 -8.06
N LEU A 77 -16.25 -11.73 -6.87
CA LEU A 77 -16.89 -10.68 -6.09
C LEU A 77 -15.83 -9.84 -5.37
N GLY A 78 -15.90 -8.53 -5.54
CA GLY A 78 -15.08 -7.58 -4.80
C GLY A 78 -15.60 -7.33 -3.41
N ARG A 79 -14.91 -6.43 -2.68
CA ARG A 79 -15.37 -5.95 -1.38
C ARG A 79 -16.65 -5.13 -1.57
N GLN A 80 -17.51 -5.17 -0.55
CA GLN A 80 -18.67 -4.30 -0.42
C GLN A 80 -18.62 -3.60 0.92
N TYR A 81 -18.77 -2.29 0.93
CA TYR A 81 -18.79 -1.49 2.15
C TYR A 81 -20.23 -1.19 2.59
N PRO A 82 -20.47 -0.94 3.90
CA PRO A 82 -21.78 -0.56 4.40
C PRO A 82 -22.26 0.71 3.66
N LYS A 83 -23.36 0.58 2.89
CA LYS A 83 -24.04 1.58 2.00
C LYS A 83 -23.87 1.38 0.49
N GLU A 84 -23.05 0.43 0.05
CA GLU A 84 -23.04 0.04 -1.37
C GLU A 84 -24.17 -0.96 -1.64
N ASP A 85 -24.88 -0.82 -2.76
CA ASP A 85 -25.99 -1.71 -3.13
C ASP A 85 -25.50 -3.08 -3.62
N GLN A 86 -24.33 -3.10 -4.23
CA GLN A 86 -23.74 -4.29 -4.87
C GLN A 86 -22.24 -4.37 -4.56
N PRO A 87 -21.67 -5.59 -4.60
CA PRO A 87 -20.23 -5.76 -4.50
C PRO A 87 -19.51 -5.08 -5.67
N ARG A 88 -18.34 -4.54 -5.38
CA ARG A 88 -17.46 -3.98 -6.42
C ARG A 88 -16.95 -5.11 -7.34
N TRP A 89 -16.47 -4.75 -8.53
CA TRP A 89 -15.79 -5.69 -9.41
C TRP A 89 -14.47 -6.18 -8.81
N ASN A 90 -14.09 -7.42 -9.14
CA ASN A 90 -12.81 -8.01 -8.79
C ASN A 90 -12.33 -8.90 -9.95
N LEU A 91 -11.21 -8.50 -10.55
CA LEU A 91 -10.61 -9.18 -11.69
C LEU A 91 -9.38 -9.91 -11.21
N GLY A 92 -9.21 -11.20 -11.50
CA GLY A 92 -7.99 -11.86 -11.05
C GLY A 92 -7.44 -12.93 -11.98
N LEU A 93 -6.19 -13.26 -11.68
CA LEU A 93 -5.34 -14.22 -12.38
C LEU A 93 -5.01 -15.36 -11.43
N TYR A 94 -5.51 -16.54 -11.77
CA TYR A 94 -5.25 -17.78 -11.05
C TYR A 94 -4.18 -18.57 -11.80
N ARG A 95 -3.10 -18.97 -11.13
CA ARG A 95 -2.02 -19.76 -11.74
C ARG A 95 -1.46 -20.77 -10.75
N ARG A 96 -0.84 -21.84 -11.26
CA ARG A 96 0.02 -22.71 -10.44
C ARG A 96 1.35 -22.03 -10.21
N ARG A 97 1.97 -22.27 -9.05
CA ARG A 97 3.33 -21.83 -8.76
C ARG A 97 4.42 -22.69 -9.39
N ASN A 98 4.06 -23.87 -9.89
CA ASN A 98 4.96 -24.75 -10.62
C ASN A 98 5.00 -24.46 -12.14
N ASP A 99 4.46 -23.31 -12.56
CA ASP A 99 4.37 -22.85 -13.96
C ASP A 99 3.60 -23.76 -14.92
N GLN A 100 2.88 -24.77 -14.42
CA GLN A 100 1.96 -25.54 -15.25
C GLN A 100 0.67 -24.75 -15.53
N PRO A 101 0.08 -24.87 -16.73
CA PRO A 101 -1.16 -24.18 -17.05
C PRO A 101 -2.31 -24.66 -16.16
N VAL A 102 -3.14 -23.73 -15.71
CA VAL A 102 -4.45 -24.01 -15.10
C VAL A 102 -5.58 -23.93 -16.11
N TRP A 103 -5.36 -23.20 -17.21
CA TRP A 103 -6.33 -22.99 -18.27
C TRP A 103 -5.76 -23.44 -19.62
N SER A 104 -6.49 -24.33 -20.28
CA SER A 104 -6.20 -24.81 -21.64
C SER A 104 -7.39 -24.63 -22.59
N GLY A 105 -8.36 -23.81 -22.20
CA GLY A 105 -9.57 -23.56 -22.97
C GLY A 105 -9.39 -22.42 -23.98
N PRO A 106 -10.48 -21.96 -24.61
CA PRO A 106 -10.44 -20.78 -25.46
C PRO A 106 -10.02 -19.53 -24.66
N PRO A 107 -9.48 -18.50 -25.33
CA PRO A 107 -8.94 -17.33 -24.66
C PRO A 107 -10.02 -16.53 -23.93
N ASP A 108 -9.63 -15.84 -22.86
CA ASP A 108 -10.44 -14.77 -22.30
C ASP A 108 -10.46 -13.59 -23.29
N PRO A 109 -11.59 -12.88 -23.46
CA PRO A 109 -11.66 -11.68 -24.29
C PRO A 109 -10.58 -10.63 -24.00
N LEU A 110 -10.07 -10.54 -22.76
CA LEU A 110 -8.97 -9.64 -22.40
C LEU A 110 -7.63 -10.01 -23.07
N GLN A 111 -7.47 -11.24 -23.57
CA GLN A 111 -6.27 -11.69 -24.29
C GLN A 111 -6.30 -11.30 -25.77
N VAL A 112 -7.46 -10.94 -26.31
CA VAL A 112 -7.67 -10.74 -27.74
C VAL A 112 -8.00 -9.27 -28.00
N GLY A 113 -7.21 -8.61 -28.84
CA GLY A 113 -7.41 -7.19 -29.17
C GLY A 113 -8.61 -6.91 -30.08
N GLU A 114 -9.26 -7.95 -30.59
CA GLU A 114 -10.44 -7.87 -31.47
C GLU A 114 -11.67 -8.52 -30.79
N PRO A 115 -12.90 -8.01 -31.02
CA PRO A 115 -14.10 -8.58 -30.45
C PRO A 115 -14.30 -10.05 -30.85
N LEU A 116 -14.36 -10.94 -29.86
CA LEU A 116 -14.71 -12.33 -30.06
C LEU A 116 -16.23 -12.45 -30.20
N ILE A 117 -16.69 -12.99 -31.34
CA ILE A 117 -18.11 -13.23 -31.62
C ILE A 117 -18.34 -14.73 -31.68
N ALA A 118 -18.97 -15.30 -30.66
CA ALA A 118 -19.50 -16.65 -30.70
C ALA A 118 -20.91 -16.67 -31.32
N SER A 119 -21.28 -17.79 -31.94
CA SER A 119 -22.67 -18.00 -32.38
C SER A 119 -23.54 -18.40 -31.18
N PRO A 120 -24.72 -17.79 -30.96
CA PRO A 120 -25.69 -18.21 -29.95
C PRO A 120 -26.02 -19.70 -29.96
N ALA A 121 -25.96 -20.34 -31.14
CA ALA A 121 -26.21 -21.77 -31.30
C ALA A 121 -25.19 -22.66 -30.57
N LEU A 122 -23.97 -22.16 -30.30
CA LEU A 122 -22.92 -22.92 -29.61
C LEU A 122 -23.16 -23.00 -28.09
N LEU A 123 -24.05 -22.18 -27.53
CA LEU A 123 -24.26 -22.12 -26.07
C LEU A 123 -24.91 -23.40 -25.54
N GLU A 124 -25.97 -23.86 -26.21
CA GLU A 124 -26.69 -25.08 -25.82
C GLU A 124 -25.81 -26.32 -26.03
N GLU A 125 -25.06 -26.37 -27.13
CA GLU A 125 -24.10 -27.45 -27.40
C GLU A 125 -22.99 -27.50 -26.34
N PHE A 126 -22.46 -26.33 -25.94
CA PHE A 126 -21.48 -26.23 -24.86
C PHE A 126 -22.05 -26.68 -23.51
N TRP A 127 -23.28 -26.28 -23.19
CA TRP A 127 -23.96 -26.66 -21.96
C TRP A 127 -24.14 -28.18 -21.85
N GLU A 128 -24.61 -28.84 -22.91
CA GLU A 128 -24.73 -30.29 -22.99
C GLU A 128 -23.36 -30.99 -22.91
N ARG A 129 -22.38 -30.49 -23.67
CA ARG A 129 -21.03 -31.06 -23.68
C ARG A 129 -20.35 -30.97 -22.32
N LEU A 130 -20.52 -29.87 -21.60
CA LEU A 130 -19.96 -29.69 -20.27
C LEU A 130 -20.52 -30.72 -19.29
N ALA A 131 -21.83 -30.95 -19.27
CA ALA A 131 -22.41 -31.98 -18.43
C ALA A 131 -21.87 -33.39 -18.75
N GLN A 132 -21.64 -33.70 -20.04
CA GLN A 132 -20.99 -34.96 -20.44
C GLN A 132 -19.55 -35.06 -19.94
N ARG A 133 -18.77 -33.98 -19.98
CA ARG A 133 -17.38 -33.93 -19.49
C ARG A 133 -17.28 -34.06 -17.97
N LEU A 134 -18.27 -33.55 -17.23
CA LEU A 134 -18.41 -33.78 -15.79
C LEU A 134 -18.77 -35.26 -15.51
N GLY A 135 -19.72 -35.83 -16.26
CA GLY A 135 -20.09 -37.24 -16.17
C GLY A 135 -18.93 -38.21 -16.45
N ALA A 136 -18.09 -37.90 -17.43
CA ALA A 136 -16.88 -38.67 -17.75
C ALA A 136 -15.86 -38.71 -16.60
N ARG A 137 -15.92 -37.74 -15.67
CA ARG A 137 -15.12 -37.69 -14.44
C ARG A 137 -15.78 -38.39 -13.25
N SER A 138 -16.84 -39.18 -13.51
CA SER A 138 -17.67 -39.82 -12.50
C SER A 138 -18.38 -38.84 -11.58
N TRP A 139 -18.62 -37.60 -12.02
CA TRP A 139 -19.45 -36.63 -11.31
C TRP A 139 -20.86 -36.69 -11.85
N THR A 140 -21.83 -37.02 -10.99
CA THR A 140 -23.24 -37.03 -11.39
C THR A 140 -23.66 -35.61 -11.69
N ALA A 141 -24.05 -35.33 -12.93
CA ALA A 141 -24.43 -33.99 -13.40
C ALA A 141 -25.80 -34.02 -14.09
N LEU A 142 -26.63 -33.04 -13.77
CA LEU A 142 -27.97 -32.87 -14.33
C LEU A 142 -28.14 -31.45 -14.88
N LEU A 143 -28.72 -31.36 -16.08
CA LEU A 143 -28.99 -30.11 -16.78
C LEU A 143 -30.44 -29.68 -16.56
N PHE A 144 -30.66 -28.39 -16.36
CA PHE A 144 -31.98 -27.76 -16.34
C PHE A 144 -31.87 -26.25 -16.62
N SER A 145 -32.97 -25.60 -16.95
CA SER A 145 -33.03 -24.15 -17.15
C SER A 145 -33.96 -23.50 -16.13
N VAL A 146 -33.74 -22.21 -15.88
CA VAL A 146 -34.52 -21.37 -14.96
C VAL A 146 -34.74 -19.99 -15.59
N GLU A 147 -35.73 -19.25 -15.10
CA GLU A 147 -36.02 -17.88 -15.59
C GLU A 147 -35.02 -16.84 -15.06
N THR A 148 -34.41 -17.09 -13.90
CA THR A 148 -33.42 -16.20 -13.27
C THR A 148 -32.06 -16.31 -13.95
N HIS A 149 -31.36 -15.20 -14.21
CA HIS A 149 -30.01 -15.22 -14.78
C HIS A 149 -28.93 -15.72 -13.77
N PRO A 150 -27.94 -16.55 -14.19
CA PRO A 150 -27.77 -17.13 -15.55
C PRO A 150 -28.91 -18.09 -15.90
N SER A 151 -29.34 -18.31 -17.12
CA SER A 151 -30.56 -19.12 -17.38
C SER A 151 -30.31 -20.63 -17.45
N LEU A 152 -29.17 -21.06 -18.01
CA LEU A 152 -28.80 -22.47 -18.11
C LEU A 152 -28.07 -22.91 -16.84
N ARG A 153 -28.38 -24.12 -16.35
CA ARG A 153 -27.84 -24.66 -15.11
C ARG A 153 -27.27 -26.06 -15.31
N ILE A 154 -26.17 -26.33 -14.64
CA ILE A 154 -25.70 -27.69 -14.38
C ILE A 154 -25.55 -27.83 -12.87
N VAL A 155 -26.33 -28.71 -12.27
CA VAL A 155 -26.09 -29.14 -10.89
C VAL A 155 -25.30 -30.43 -10.93
N PHE A 156 -24.26 -30.56 -10.11
CA PHE A 156 -23.45 -31.77 -10.05
C PHE A 156 -22.95 -32.11 -8.64
N ARG A 157 -22.57 -33.37 -8.44
CA ARG A 157 -21.92 -33.86 -7.22
C ARG A 157 -20.71 -34.72 -7.59
N ARG A 158 -19.66 -34.65 -6.76
CA ARG A 158 -18.46 -35.53 -6.88
C ARG A 158 -18.66 -36.89 -6.23
N ASP A 159 -19.61 -36.98 -5.28
CA ASP A 159 -19.95 -38.22 -4.60
C ASP A 159 -21.06 -39.00 -5.34
N GLN A 160 -21.42 -40.15 -4.80
CA GLN A 160 -22.45 -41.04 -5.36
C GLN A 160 -23.83 -40.83 -4.69
N LEU A 161 -24.03 -39.72 -3.97
CA LEU A 161 -25.32 -39.43 -3.35
C LEU A 161 -26.35 -39.03 -4.41
N PRO A 162 -27.66 -39.30 -4.17
CA PRO A 162 -28.71 -38.90 -5.10
C PRO A 162 -28.68 -37.40 -5.38
N LEU A 163 -28.75 -37.04 -6.67
CA LEU A 163 -28.82 -35.67 -7.13
C LEU A 163 -30.20 -35.38 -7.73
N LEU A 164 -30.84 -34.31 -7.28
CA LEU A 164 -32.14 -33.86 -7.78
C LEU A 164 -32.00 -32.47 -8.39
N ALA A 165 -32.31 -32.34 -9.68
CA ALA A 165 -32.38 -31.05 -10.38
C ALA A 165 -33.84 -30.56 -10.43
N ASN A 166 -34.37 -30.13 -9.29
CA ASN A 166 -35.74 -29.60 -9.21
C ASN A 166 -35.76 -28.23 -8.50
N PRO A 167 -35.73 -27.11 -9.24
CA PRO A 167 -35.73 -25.78 -8.67
C PRO A 167 -37.02 -25.40 -7.93
N GLU A 168 -38.16 -26.06 -8.20
CA GLU A 168 -39.40 -25.85 -7.45
C GLU A 168 -39.32 -26.42 -6.03
N ARG A 169 -38.53 -27.49 -5.84
CA ARG A 169 -38.30 -28.12 -4.53
C ARG A 169 -37.11 -27.56 -3.79
N ASP A 170 -36.07 -27.15 -4.51
CA ASP A 170 -34.89 -26.48 -3.95
C ASP A 170 -34.66 -25.14 -4.67
N PRO A 171 -35.24 -24.03 -4.17
CA PRO A 171 -35.10 -22.71 -4.76
C PRO A 171 -33.66 -22.23 -4.92
N ARG A 172 -32.70 -22.81 -4.19
CA ARG A 172 -31.26 -22.47 -4.31
C ARG A 172 -30.71 -22.83 -5.69
N LEU A 173 -31.31 -23.80 -6.39
CA LEU A 173 -30.97 -24.16 -7.77
C LEU A 173 -31.35 -23.08 -8.78
N ALA A 174 -32.32 -22.22 -8.43
CA ALA A 174 -32.75 -21.05 -9.21
C ALA A 174 -32.27 -19.73 -8.58
N ARG A 175 -31.19 -19.75 -7.78
CA ARG A 175 -30.65 -18.52 -7.20
C ARG A 175 -30.17 -17.56 -8.30
N PRO A 176 -30.32 -16.23 -8.11
CA PRO A 176 -29.68 -15.25 -8.98
C PRO A 176 -28.15 -15.30 -8.85
N SER A 177 -27.46 -14.74 -9.85
CA SER A 177 -26.00 -14.53 -9.77
C SER A 177 -25.61 -13.76 -8.51
N PRO A 178 -24.55 -14.17 -7.78
CA PRO A 178 -24.13 -13.49 -6.57
C PRO A 178 -23.56 -12.09 -6.84
N HIS A 179 -23.15 -11.78 -8.08
CA HIS A 179 -22.65 -10.45 -8.48
C HIS A 179 -23.72 -9.36 -8.42
N GLY A 180 -25.00 -9.74 -8.59
CA GLY A 180 -26.12 -8.81 -8.49
C GLY A 180 -26.76 -8.78 -7.11
N GLN A 181 -26.13 -9.37 -6.10
CA GLN A 181 -26.69 -9.50 -4.76
C GLN A 181 -25.78 -8.82 -3.72
N PRO A 182 -26.34 -8.16 -2.70
CA PRO A 182 -25.55 -7.63 -1.60
C PRO A 182 -24.89 -8.77 -0.82
N ILE A 183 -23.62 -8.59 -0.45
CA ILE A 183 -22.87 -9.51 0.39
C ILE A 183 -23.43 -9.43 1.83
N PRO A 184 -23.88 -10.56 2.40
CA PRO A 184 -24.32 -10.61 3.80
C PRO A 184 -23.18 -10.23 4.76
N SER A 185 -23.52 -9.67 5.93
CA SER A 185 -22.52 -9.34 6.97
C SER A 185 -21.75 -10.56 7.48
N SER A 186 -22.33 -11.76 7.38
CA SER A 186 -21.66 -13.04 7.68
C SER A 186 -20.63 -13.47 6.63
N GLY A 187 -20.46 -12.69 5.56
CA GLY A 187 -19.73 -13.07 4.37
C GLY A 187 -20.60 -13.84 3.37
N ILE A 188 -20.05 -14.01 2.16
CA ILE A 188 -20.71 -14.79 1.12
C ILE A 188 -20.57 -16.29 1.39
N ARG A 189 -21.64 -17.05 1.13
CA ARG A 189 -21.68 -18.51 1.27
C ARG A 189 -22.38 -19.14 0.06
N ASP A 190 -21.92 -20.33 -0.31
CA ASP A 190 -22.60 -21.19 -1.28
C ASP A 190 -23.14 -22.41 -0.54
N GLU A 191 -24.38 -22.31 -0.06
CA GLU A 191 -25.00 -23.36 0.77
C GLU A 191 -25.11 -24.72 0.06
N LEU A 192 -25.19 -24.71 -1.28
CA LEU A 192 -25.18 -25.96 -2.06
C LEU A 192 -23.79 -26.59 -1.98
N ALA A 193 -22.74 -25.80 -2.23
CA ALA A 193 -21.36 -26.31 -2.22
C ALA A 193 -20.95 -26.82 -0.84
N GLU A 194 -21.39 -26.16 0.23
CA GLU A 194 -21.21 -26.62 1.62
C GLU A 194 -21.87 -27.99 1.90
N GLN A 195 -22.86 -28.39 1.09
CA GLN A 195 -23.54 -29.69 1.15
C GLN A 195 -23.00 -30.69 0.10
N GLY A 196 -21.91 -30.35 -0.60
CA GLY A 196 -21.31 -31.15 -1.66
C GLY A 196 -22.10 -31.15 -2.97
N THR A 197 -23.05 -30.23 -3.15
CA THR A 197 -23.79 -30.00 -4.40
C THR A 197 -23.24 -28.74 -5.07
N TYR A 198 -22.80 -28.82 -6.31
CA TYR A 198 -22.20 -27.70 -7.00
C TYR A 198 -23.11 -27.23 -8.13
N LEU A 199 -23.25 -25.92 -8.31
CA LEU A 199 -24.12 -25.31 -9.30
C LEU A 199 -23.32 -24.43 -10.25
N LEU A 200 -23.32 -24.78 -11.54
CA LEU A 200 -22.81 -23.94 -12.62
C LEU A 200 -23.97 -23.16 -13.24
N GLY A 201 -23.76 -21.87 -13.46
CA GLY A 201 -24.62 -21.05 -14.32
C GLY A 201 -23.95 -20.81 -15.66
N ILE A 202 -24.70 -20.89 -16.76
CA ILE A 202 -24.20 -20.60 -18.10
C ILE A 202 -25.17 -19.63 -18.78
N ASP A 203 -24.64 -18.58 -19.38
CA ASP A 203 -25.44 -17.63 -20.17
C ASP A 203 -24.57 -16.81 -21.13
N TRP A 204 -25.22 -15.94 -21.90
CA TRP A 204 -24.58 -14.83 -22.60
C TRP A 204 -24.33 -13.64 -21.67
N PRO A 205 -23.33 -12.79 -21.93
CA PRO A 205 -23.07 -11.59 -21.15
C PRO A 205 -24.28 -10.65 -21.22
N ASP A 206 -24.70 -10.15 -20.07
CA ASP A 206 -25.73 -9.10 -19.96
C ASP A 206 -25.08 -7.72 -20.25
N PRO A 207 -25.52 -6.98 -21.31
CA PRO A 207 -25.00 -5.66 -21.66
C PRO A 207 -25.20 -4.57 -20.60
N GLN A 208 -25.93 -4.85 -19.51
CA GLN A 208 -26.13 -3.91 -18.40
C GLN A 208 -25.17 -4.15 -17.22
N ARG A 209 -24.27 -5.14 -17.31
CA ARG A 209 -23.42 -5.59 -16.20
C ARG A 209 -21.91 -5.39 -16.39
N GLY A 210 -21.48 -4.52 -17.32
CA GLY A 210 -20.07 -4.16 -17.48
C GLY A 210 -19.25 -5.21 -18.26
N LEU A 211 -19.92 -5.99 -19.12
CA LEU A 211 -19.29 -6.91 -20.08
C LEU A 211 -19.63 -6.48 -21.53
N ASP A 212 -19.86 -5.18 -21.71
CA ASP A 212 -20.63 -4.59 -22.81
C ASP A 212 -19.99 -4.77 -24.21
N ASP A 213 -18.71 -5.20 -24.26
CA ASP A 213 -17.95 -5.43 -25.50
C ASP A 213 -17.70 -6.92 -25.82
N VAL A 214 -18.25 -7.85 -25.04
CA VAL A 214 -17.95 -9.29 -25.16
C VAL A 214 -19.16 -10.06 -25.64
N ALA A 215 -19.05 -10.73 -26.79
CA ALA A 215 -20.04 -11.67 -27.29
C ALA A 215 -19.52 -13.12 -27.19
N VAL A 216 -19.22 -13.58 -25.96
CA VAL A 216 -18.82 -14.98 -25.70
C VAL A 216 -19.55 -15.54 -24.48
N PRO A 217 -19.75 -16.88 -24.40
CA PRO A 217 -20.40 -17.50 -23.25
C PRO A 217 -19.70 -17.21 -21.90
N VAL A 218 -20.51 -17.11 -20.86
CA VAL A 218 -20.09 -16.91 -19.47
C VAL A 218 -20.41 -18.15 -18.66
N VAL A 219 -19.46 -18.61 -17.84
CA VAL A 219 -19.66 -19.68 -16.85
C VAL A 219 -19.52 -19.10 -15.45
N GLU A 220 -20.61 -19.12 -14.68
CA GLU A 220 -20.64 -18.83 -13.24
C GLU A 220 -20.24 -20.07 -12.46
N LEU A 221 -19.08 -20.01 -11.80
CA LEU A 221 -18.46 -21.06 -11.00
C LEU A 221 -19.02 -21.06 -9.57
N PRO A 222 -19.27 -22.25 -8.99
CA PRO A 222 -19.65 -22.42 -7.59
C PRO A 222 -18.46 -22.19 -6.65
N ALA A 223 -18.73 -22.05 -5.35
CA ALA A 223 -17.66 -22.10 -4.37
C ALA A 223 -16.99 -23.49 -4.39
N CYS A 224 -15.65 -23.49 -4.33
CA CYS A 224 -14.84 -24.70 -4.22
C CYS A 224 -13.92 -24.56 -3.01
N ASP A 225 -13.69 -25.67 -2.32
CA ASP A 225 -12.89 -25.77 -1.11
C ASP A 225 -11.42 -26.16 -1.39
N GLU A 226 -11.18 -26.93 -2.45
CA GLU A 226 -9.87 -27.51 -2.77
C GLU A 226 -9.34 -27.04 -4.15
N PRO A 227 -8.07 -26.58 -4.25
CA PRO A 227 -7.43 -26.25 -5.52
C PRO A 227 -7.43 -27.40 -6.54
N GLU A 228 -7.18 -28.65 -6.13
CA GLU A 228 -7.18 -29.79 -7.06
C GLU A 228 -8.54 -29.97 -7.73
N PHE A 229 -9.62 -29.85 -6.96
CA PHE A 229 -10.98 -29.93 -7.48
C PHE A 229 -11.29 -28.77 -8.42
N PHE A 230 -10.97 -27.56 -8.01
CA PHE A 230 -11.19 -26.37 -8.84
C PHE A 230 -10.47 -26.49 -10.19
N MET A 231 -9.22 -26.98 -10.19
CA MET A 231 -8.46 -27.22 -11.42
C MET A 231 -9.08 -28.32 -12.29
N SER A 232 -9.58 -29.41 -11.70
CA SER A 232 -10.29 -30.46 -12.45
C SER A 232 -11.61 -29.95 -13.06
N LEU A 233 -12.28 -29.01 -12.39
CA LEU A 233 -13.47 -28.34 -12.92
C LEU A 233 -13.12 -27.43 -14.09
N LEU A 234 -12.08 -26.60 -13.96
CA LEU A 234 -11.56 -25.77 -15.06
C LEU A 234 -11.16 -26.62 -16.26
N GLU A 235 -10.54 -27.77 -16.04
CA GLU A 235 -10.18 -28.70 -17.12
C GLU A 235 -11.42 -29.22 -17.85
N ALA A 236 -12.46 -29.67 -17.12
CA ALA A 236 -13.72 -30.13 -17.72
C ALA A 236 -14.41 -29.04 -18.55
N ILE A 237 -14.41 -27.80 -18.07
CA ILE A 237 -14.91 -26.62 -18.79
C ILE A 237 -14.09 -26.39 -20.05
N SER A 238 -12.76 -26.44 -19.93
CA SER A 238 -11.84 -26.21 -21.04
C SER A 238 -11.95 -27.27 -22.15
N GLU A 239 -12.19 -28.53 -21.79
CA GLU A 239 -12.43 -29.62 -22.73
C GLU A 239 -13.74 -29.41 -23.48
N ALA A 240 -14.82 -29.14 -22.76
CA ALA A 240 -16.13 -28.92 -23.36
C ALA A 240 -16.12 -27.73 -24.32
N ALA A 241 -15.49 -26.62 -23.91
CA ALA A 241 -15.38 -25.42 -24.73
C ALA A 241 -14.56 -25.66 -26.01
N ARG A 242 -13.48 -26.45 -25.92
CA ARG A 242 -12.67 -26.82 -27.09
C ARG A 242 -13.37 -27.78 -28.03
N ASP A 243 -14.09 -28.77 -27.51
CA ASP A 243 -14.84 -29.74 -28.32
C ASP A 243 -15.88 -29.05 -29.21
N VAL A 244 -16.54 -28.02 -28.67
CA VAL A 244 -17.54 -27.20 -29.37
C VAL A 244 -16.90 -26.13 -30.25
N GLY A 245 -15.61 -25.82 -30.05
CA GLY A 245 -14.90 -24.81 -30.81
C GLY A 245 -15.29 -23.38 -30.46
N LEU A 246 -15.55 -23.09 -29.18
CA LEU A 246 -15.84 -21.73 -28.73
C LEU A 246 -14.65 -20.79 -29.03
N PRO A 247 -14.88 -19.58 -29.57
CA PRO A 247 -13.81 -18.63 -29.86
C PRO A 247 -13.28 -17.92 -28.61
N GLY A 248 -14.06 -17.88 -27.54
CA GLY A 248 -13.71 -17.29 -26.24
C GLY A 248 -14.65 -17.78 -25.14
N LEU A 249 -14.24 -17.61 -23.89
CA LEU A 249 -15.05 -17.93 -22.71
C LEU A 249 -14.73 -16.98 -21.56
N VAL A 250 -15.76 -16.54 -20.83
CA VAL A 250 -15.60 -15.76 -19.60
C VAL A 250 -15.92 -16.64 -18.39
N LEU A 251 -15.01 -16.65 -17.42
CA LEU A 251 -15.23 -17.28 -16.13
C LEU A 251 -15.58 -16.23 -15.07
N THR A 252 -16.66 -16.47 -14.34
CA THR A 252 -17.14 -15.60 -13.26
C THR A 252 -17.59 -16.42 -12.05
N GLY A 253 -17.92 -15.77 -10.94
CA GLY A 253 -18.65 -16.40 -9.82
C GLY A 253 -17.91 -16.27 -8.50
N PHE A 254 -17.89 -17.36 -7.73
CA PHE A 254 -17.22 -17.39 -6.43
C PHE A 254 -15.68 -17.30 -6.58
N PRO A 255 -14.98 -16.72 -5.58
CA PRO A 255 -13.51 -16.75 -5.55
C PRO A 255 -12.95 -18.17 -5.59
N PRO A 256 -11.80 -18.39 -6.25
CA PRO A 256 -11.18 -19.71 -6.31
C PRO A 256 -10.58 -20.09 -4.93
N PRO A 257 -10.47 -21.40 -4.61
CA PRO A 257 -9.70 -21.85 -3.45
C PRO A 257 -8.21 -21.57 -3.66
N VAL A 258 -7.52 -21.24 -2.57
CA VAL A 258 -6.10 -20.92 -2.56
C VAL A 258 -5.36 -21.72 -1.50
N ASP A 259 -4.16 -22.17 -1.86
CA ASP A 259 -3.21 -22.81 -0.96
C ASP A 259 -1.77 -22.46 -1.38
N ALA A 260 -0.79 -23.16 -0.82
CA ALA A 260 0.62 -22.96 -1.14
C ALA A 260 1.02 -23.39 -2.57
N SER A 261 0.18 -24.12 -3.32
CA SER A 261 0.47 -24.60 -4.67
C SER A 261 0.06 -23.63 -5.78
N VAL A 262 -0.84 -22.69 -5.48
CA VAL A 262 -1.40 -21.73 -6.42
C VAL A 262 -1.09 -20.28 -6.04
N ALA A 263 -1.24 -19.39 -7.01
CA ALA A 263 -1.15 -17.96 -6.85
C ALA A 263 -2.40 -17.31 -7.44
N TRP A 264 -3.06 -16.48 -6.62
CA TRP A 264 -4.26 -15.73 -6.96
C TRP A 264 -3.97 -14.25 -6.78
N THR A 265 -3.78 -13.53 -7.89
CA THR A 265 -3.56 -12.09 -7.90
C THR A 265 -4.83 -11.40 -8.37
N THR A 266 -5.29 -10.37 -7.68
CA THR A 266 -6.49 -9.62 -8.06
C THR A 266 -6.24 -8.14 -8.27
N VAL A 267 -6.97 -7.55 -9.22
CA VAL A 267 -7.04 -6.12 -9.48
C VAL A 267 -8.44 -5.65 -9.11
N THR A 268 -8.52 -4.72 -8.16
CA THR A 268 -9.75 -4.28 -7.52
C THR A 268 -9.84 -2.75 -7.44
N PRO A 269 -11.05 -2.18 -7.34
CA PRO A 269 -11.23 -0.76 -7.12
C PRO A 269 -11.14 -0.41 -5.62
N ASP A 270 -10.37 0.62 -5.32
CA ASP A 270 -10.37 1.27 -4.01
C ASP A 270 -10.56 2.79 -4.20
N PRO A 271 -10.98 3.56 -3.17
CA PRO A 271 -11.07 5.00 -3.27
C PRO A 271 -9.86 5.61 -3.96
N ALA A 272 -10.12 6.29 -5.06
CA ALA A 272 -9.13 7.02 -5.85
C ALA A 272 -8.06 6.18 -6.59
N VAL A 273 -8.00 4.85 -6.41
CA VAL A 273 -6.96 4.00 -6.99
C VAL A 273 -7.51 2.69 -7.56
N VAL A 274 -6.70 2.05 -8.41
CA VAL A 274 -6.76 0.63 -8.71
C VAL A 274 -5.74 -0.07 -7.81
N GLU A 275 -6.18 -1.05 -7.04
CA GLU A 275 -5.34 -1.85 -6.15
C GLU A 275 -5.05 -3.21 -6.78
N ALA A 276 -3.79 -3.61 -6.82
CA ALA A 276 -3.38 -4.97 -7.21
C ALA A 276 -3.01 -5.75 -5.95
N ASN A 277 -3.89 -6.63 -5.50
CA ASN A 277 -3.61 -7.57 -4.41
C ASN A 277 -2.73 -8.68 -4.97
N MET A 278 -1.43 -8.64 -4.64
CA MET A 278 -0.47 -9.63 -5.12
C MET A 278 -0.68 -10.97 -4.42
N ALA A 279 -0.62 -12.08 -5.17
CA ALA A 279 -0.48 -13.39 -4.57
C ALA A 279 0.76 -13.42 -3.65
N PRO A 280 0.71 -14.09 -2.48
CA PRO A 280 1.85 -14.14 -1.57
C PRO A 280 3.10 -14.68 -2.28
N ALA A 281 4.22 -13.98 -2.25
CA ALA A 281 5.50 -14.44 -2.75
C ALA A 281 6.21 -15.32 -1.71
N LEU A 282 6.87 -16.38 -2.17
CA LEU A 282 7.64 -17.32 -1.36
C LEU A 282 8.87 -16.64 -0.72
N ASP A 283 9.50 -15.76 -1.48
CA ASP A 283 10.75 -15.08 -1.14
C ASP A 283 10.87 -13.70 -1.83
N ALA A 284 11.90 -12.94 -1.50
CA ALA A 284 12.06 -11.58 -2.01
C ALA A 284 12.43 -11.56 -3.50
N THR A 285 13.06 -12.63 -4.01
CA THR A 285 13.37 -12.79 -5.43
C THR A 285 12.10 -12.94 -6.27
N GLU A 286 11.17 -13.79 -5.85
CA GLU A 286 9.86 -13.90 -6.48
C GLU A 286 9.08 -12.59 -6.35
N PHE A 287 9.10 -11.98 -5.16
CA PHE A 287 8.43 -10.70 -4.91
C PHE A 287 8.90 -9.60 -5.87
N LEU A 288 10.22 -9.41 -6.01
CA LEU A 288 10.79 -8.42 -6.94
C LEU A 288 10.32 -8.66 -8.38
N ARG A 289 10.30 -9.92 -8.82
CA ARG A 289 9.85 -10.28 -10.17
C ARG A 289 8.38 -9.91 -10.36
N GLU A 290 7.52 -10.33 -9.45
CA GLU A 290 6.08 -10.05 -9.53
C GLU A 290 5.78 -8.55 -9.41
N SER A 291 6.49 -7.82 -8.54
CA SER A 291 6.35 -6.37 -8.43
C SER A 291 6.78 -5.66 -9.72
N ARG A 292 7.91 -6.04 -10.34
CA ARG A 292 8.33 -5.49 -11.64
C ARG A 292 7.27 -5.73 -12.72
N THR A 293 6.71 -6.94 -12.78
CA THR A 293 5.60 -7.28 -13.68
C THR A 293 4.36 -6.42 -13.42
N GLY A 294 3.97 -6.25 -12.15
CA GLY A 294 2.81 -5.44 -11.77
C GLY A 294 2.96 -3.95 -12.11
N PHE A 295 4.11 -3.36 -11.81
CA PHE A 295 4.39 -1.95 -12.14
C PHE A 295 4.43 -1.72 -13.65
N ALA A 296 5.03 -2.64 -14.42
CA ALA A 296 5.06 -2.56 -15.88
C ALA A 296 3.65 -2.64 -16.47
N ALA A 297 2.82 -3.57 -15.98
CA ALA A 297 1.43 -3.71 -16.40
C ALA A 297 0.58 -2.47 -16.09
N ALA A 298 0.75 -1.88 -14.90
CA ALA A 298 0.09 -0.63 -14.53
C ALA A 298 0.49 0.52 -15.47
N ALA A 299 1.79 0.67 -15.75
CA ALA A 299 2.30 1.70 -16.66
C ALA A 299 1.76 1.54 -18.09
N ALA A 300 1.73 0.31 -18.61
CA ALA A 300 1.15 0.00 -19.92
C ALA A 300 -0.35 0.29 -19.99
N ALA A 301 -1.07 0.16 -18.86
CA ALA A 301 -2.49 0.51 -18.75
C ALA A 301 -2.76 2.03 -18.62
N GLY A 302 -1.71 2.85 -18.55
CA GLY A 302 -1.78 4.31 -18.35
C GLY A 302 -1.83 4.75 -16.88
N LEU A 303 -1.61 3.83 -15.94
CA LEU A 303 -1.66 4.11 -14.50
C LEU A 303 -0.25 4.38 -13.94
N ALA A 304 -0.19 5.02 -12.78
CA ALA A 304 1.06 5.37 -12.11
C ALA A 304 0.98 5.15 -10.59
N PRO A 305 2.10 4.82 -9.92
CA PRO A 305 2.16 4.68 -8.46
C PRO A 305 2.24 6.05 -7.74
N TYR A 306 2.03 7.16 -8.44
CA TYR A 306 2.20 8.52 -7.94
C TYR A 306 1.19 9.49 -8.57
N ARG A 307 0.95 10.62 -7.89
CA ARG A 307 0.22 11.78 -8.42
C ARG A 307 1.13 12.98 -8.64
N LEU A 308 0.72 13.83 -9.57
CA LEU A 308 1.36 15.11 -9.86
C LEU A 308 0.42 16.23 -9.45
N HIS A 309 0.87 17.15 -8.62
CA HIS A 309 0.10 18.32 -8.20
C HIS A 309 0.42 19.52 -9.09
N TYR A 310 -0.50 20.48 -9.15
CA TYR A 310 -0.37 21.73 -9.91
C TYR A 310 0.98 22.44 -9.72
N ASN A 311 1.51 22.52 -8.50
CA ASN A 311 2.78 23.18 -8.22
C ASN A 311 4.02 22.30 -8.48
N GLY A 312 3.85 21.14 -9.11
CA GLY A 312 4.89 20.16 -9.38
C GLY A 312 5.24 19.25 -8.20
N GLN A 313 4.53 19.32 -7.07
CA GLN A 313 4.71 18.35 -5.98
C GLN A 313 4.32 16.95 -6.46
N ILE A 314 5.05 15.93 -6.01
CA ILE A 314 4.77 14.52 -6.29
C ILE A 314 4.34 13.86 -4.99
N THR A 315 3.20 13.16 -5.02
CA THR A 315 2.72 12.32 -3.92
C THR A 315 2.55 10.89 -4.40
N ASP A 316 2.29 9.96 -3.48
CA ASP A 316 1.90 8.60 -3.82
C ASP A 316 0.57 8.59 -4.61
N SER A 317 0.16 7.41 -5.06
CA SER A 317 -1.07 7.17 -5.82
C SER A 317 -2.35 7.61 -5.09
N GLY A 318 -2.29 7.83 -3.77
CA GLY A 318 -3.42 8.10 -2.88
C GLY A 318 -3.87 6.88 -2.08
N GLY A 319 -3.34 5.69 -2.40
CA GLY A 319 -3.52 4.45 -1.65
C GLY A 319 -2.28 4.07 -0.82
N GLY A 320 -2.45 3.09 0.06
CA GLY A 320 -1.35 2.52 0.84
C GLY A 320 -0.42 1.65 -0.01
N GLY A 321 0.84 1.54 0.41
CA GLY A 321 1.77 0.53 -0.06
C GLY A 321 1.85 -0.63 0.93
N HIS A 322 0.70 -1.19 1.32
CA HIS A 322 0.65 -2.15 2.42
C HIS A 322 1.47 -3.40 2.10
N LEU A 323 2.26 -3.82 3.08
CA LEU A 323 3.09 -5.02 3.02
C LEU A 323 2.61 -6.02 4.06
N THR A 324 2.59 -7.29 3.75
CA THR A 324 2.16 -8.35 4.67
C THR A 324 3.26 -9.38 4.80
N LEU A 325 3.50 -9.85 6.03
CA LEU A 325 4.35 -11.01 6.29
C LEU A 325 3.52 -12.16 6.87
N GLY A 326 3.90 -13.38 6.53
CA GLY A 326 3.22 -14.59 6.98
C GLY A 326 3.98 -15.87 6.63
N GLY A 327 3.31 -17.01 6.78
CA GLY A 327 3.80 -18.32 6.34
C GLY A 327 2.97 -18.88 5.16
N PRO A 328 3.33 -20.05 4.63
CA PRO A 328 2.53 -20.75 3.60
C PRO A 328 1.11 -21.09 4.05
N ASN A 329 0.90 -21.24 5.36
CA ASN A 329 -0.41 -21.42 5.99
C ASN A 329 -0.38 -20.78 7.41
N PRO A 330 -1.55 -20.63 8.07
CA PRO A 330 -1.62 -20.00 9.38
C PRO A 330 -0.71 -20.68 10.41
N GLU A 331 -0.69 -22.02 10.45
CA GLU A 331 0.06 -22.82 11.43
C GLU A 331 1.58 -22.68 11.31
N SER A 332 2.06 -22.31 10.12
CA SER A 332 3.48 -22.08 9.83
C SER A 332 3.87 -20.61 9.84
N SER A 333 2.94 -19.70 10.19
CA SER A 333 3.24 -18.28 10.29
C SER A 333 4.38 -18.03 11.29
N PRO A 334 5.40 -17.21 10.94
CA PRO A 334 6.47 -16.88 11.86
C PRO A 334 5.94 -16.21 13.14
N PHE A 335 4.81 -15.52 13.08
CA PHE A 335 4.20 -14.85 14.23
C PHE A 335 3.49 -15.79 15.21
N LEU A 336 3.12 -17.00 14.76
CA LEU A 336 2.47 -18.01 15.59
C LEU A 336 3.45 -19.09 16.04
N VAL A 337 4.40 -19.46 15.20
CA VAL A 337 5.47 -20.42 15.54
C VAL A 337 6.50 -19.78 16.50
N GLN A 338 6.73 -18.48 16.40
CA GLN A 338 7.59 -17.70 17.29
C GLN A 338 6.75 -16.62 18.01
N PRO A 339 5.99 -16.98 19.06
CA PRO A 339 5.02 -16.08 19.68
C PRO A 339 5.62 -14.79 20.29
N GLN A 340 6.93 -14.78 20.56
CA GLN A 340 7.68 -13.61 21.02
C GLN A 340 7.88 -12.55 19.91
N LEU A 341 7.76 -12.93 18.63
CA LEU A 341 8.07 -12.07 17.50
C LEU A 341 7.19 -10.82 17.46
N LEU A 342 5.87 -10.97 17.59
CA LEU A 342 4.97 -9.83 17.50
C LEU A 342 5.15 -8.82 18.65
N PRO A 343 5.24 -9.23 19.93
CA PRO A 343 5.60 -8.32 21.01
C PRO A 343 6.94 -7.60 20.78
N ALA A 344 7.98 -8.35 20.36
CA ALA A 344 9.29 -7.78 20.07
C ALA A 344 9.24 -6.76 18.90
N LEU A 345 8.44 -7.04 17.88
CA LEU A 345 8.23 -6.16 16.74
C LEU A 345 7.57 -4.84 17.15
N LEU A 346 6.58 -4.89 18.05
CA LEU A 346 5.92 -3.69 18.58
C LEU A 346 6.90 -2.83 19.39
N ASP A 347 7.74 -3.42 20.24
CA ASP A 347 8.81 -2.69 20.93
C ASP A 347 9.80 -2.06 19.94
N TYR A 348 10.20 -2.81 18.92
CA TYR A 348 11.18 -2.37 17.91
C TYR A 348 10.65 -1.17 17.11
N PHE A 349 9.42 -1.26 16.58
CA PHE A 349 8.77 -0.16 15.87
C PHE A 349 8.54 1.04 16.76
N ASN A 350 8.15 0.83 18.03
CA ASN A 350 8.02 1.93 18.96
C ASN A 350 9.35 2.67 19.15
N ARG A 351 10.45 1.92 19.32
CA ARG A 351 11.80 2.48 19.49
C ARG A 351 12.34 3.19 18.24
N HIS A 352 11.92 2.77 17.06
CA HIS A 352 12.43 3.30 15.79
C HIS A 352 11.33 4.00 14.97
N PRO A 353 10.97 5.26 15.29
CA PRO A 353 9.98 6.03 14.53
C PRO A 353 10.22 6.07 13.02
N ALA A 354 11.47 5.93 12.54
CA ALA A 354 11.78 5.86 11.11
C ALA A 354 10.98 4.78 10.38
N LEU A 355 10.70 3.64 11.03
CA LEU A 355 9.93 2.54 10.43
C LEU A 355 8.46 2.91 10.18
N SER A 356 7.93 3.87 10.93
CA SER A 356 6.56 4.35 10.78
C SER A 356 6.46 5.60 9.92
N PHE A 357 7.51 6.41 9.87
CA PHE A 357 7.43 7.81 9.46
C PHE A 357 8.25 8.11 8.20
N LEU A 358 9.45 7.53 8.05
CA LEU A 358 10.34 7.84 6.93
C LEU A 358 9.73 7.47 5.57
N PHE A 359 8.91 6.41 5.57
CA PHE A 359 8.29 5.86 4.37
C PHE A 359 6.78 6.13 4.32
N ALA A 360 6.27 7.02 5.17
CA ALA A 360 4.85 7.34 5.24
C ALA A 360 4.39 8.30 4.15
N GLY A 361 3.07 8.37 3.96
CA GLY A 361 2.44 9.38 3.12
C GLY A 361 2.53 10.77 3.74
N ASP A 362 2.04 11.79 3.01
CA ASP A 362 2.04 13.18 3.50
C ASP A 362 1.15 13.38 4.76
N PHE A 363 0.28 12.42 5.07
CA PHE A 363 -0.65 12.47 6.21
C PHE A 363 -0.33 11.42 7.29
N VAL A 364 0.36 11.86 8.34
CA VAL A 364 0.68 11.06 9.53
C VAL A 364 0.07 11.66 10.80
N GLY A 365 0.17 10.93 11.91
CA GLY A 365 -0.34 11.35 13.21
C GLY A 365 -1.41 10.42 13.75
N SER A 366 -1.91 10.74 14.95
CA SER A 366 -2.95 9.99 15.65
C SER A 366 -4.23 9.75 14.84
N PHE A 367 -4.53 10.61 13.86
CA PHE A 367 -5.68 10.46 12.95
C PHE A 367 -5.26 10.17 11.51
N GLY A 368 -3.99 9.82 11.27
CA GLY A 368 -3.43 9.37 10.00
C GLY A 368 -4.02 8.03 9.55
N GLN A 369 -3.64 7.53 8.37
CA GLN A 369 -4.12 6.24 7.89
C GLN A 369 -3.65 5.07 8.77
N SER A 370 -2.47 5.21 9.38
CA SER A 370 -1.77 4.14 10.07
C SER A 370 -1.06 4.67 11.32
N PRO A 371 -1.79 5.20 12.31
CA PRO A 371 -1.22 5.75 13.54
C PRO A 371 -0.44 4.71 14.32
N ARG A 372 0.57 5.19 15.04
CA ARG A 372 1.33 4.39 16.00
C ARG A 372 0.56 4.22 17.32
N PRO A 373 0.81 3.16 18.11
CA PRO A 373 0.17 2.98 19.41
C PRO A 373 0.46 4.13 20.40
N ASP A 374 1.65 4.73 20.35
CA ASP A 374 2.08 5.85 21.21
C ASP A 374 1.55 7.22 20.76
N GLU A 375 0.77 7.29 19.68
CA GLU A 375 0.03 8.48 19.25
C GLU A 375 -1.40 8.53 19.79
N ARG A 376 -1.81 7.51 20.55
CA ARG A 376 -3.07 7.50 21.29
C ARG A 376 -2.90 8.24 22.64
N THR A 377 -3.80 7.97 23.59
CA THR A 377 -3.69 8.53 24.93
C THR A 377 -2.54 7.88 25.71
N ILE A 378 -2.00 8.60 26.69
CA ILE A 378 -0.91 8.09 27.53
C ILE A 378 -1.36 6.83 28.27
N ASP A 379 -2.56 6.84 28.85
CA ASP A 379 -3.11 5.73 29.63
C ASP A 379 -3.19 4.43 28.82
N ILE A 380 -3.69 4.48 27.57
CA ILE A 380 -3.83 3.27 26.75
C ILE A 380 -2.46 2.73 26.31
N PHE A 381 -1.46 3.59 26.16
CA PHE A 381 -0.11 3.20 25.82
C PHE A 381 0.64 2.58 27.02
N GLU A 382 0.39 3.05 28.24
CA GLU A 382 0.90 2.40 29.47
C GLU A 382 0.31 0.99 29.64
N GLU A 383 -0.99 0.82 29.38
CA GLU A 383 -1.65 -0.48 29.42
C GLU A 383 -1.13 -1.44 28.32
N LEU A 384 -0.76 -0.93 27.14
CA LEU A 384 -0.04 -1.73 26.13
C LEU A 384 1.29 -2.24 26.68
N GLY A 385 2.05 -1.38 27.38
CA GLY A 385 3.30 -1.78 28.03
C GLY A 385 3.10 -2.94 29.01
N LEU A 386 2.05 -2.88 29.83
CA LEU A 386 1.68 -3.99 30.72
C LEU A 386 1.29 -5.25 29.94
N ALA A 387 0.49 -5.13 28.88
CA ALA A 387 0.09 -6.26 28.04
C ALA A 387 1.30 -6.97 27.41
N LEU A 388 2.27 -6.21 26.89
CA LEU A 388 3.53 -6.75 26.37
C LEU A 388 4.34 -7.46 27.45
N ASP A 389 4.47 -6.86 28.64
CA ASP A 389 5.17 -7.47 29.78
C ASP A 389 4.49 -8.78 30.24
N LEU A 390 3.17 -8.85 30.21
CA LEU A 390 2.42 -10.06 30.56
C LEU A 390 2.57 -11.15 29.50
N LEU A 391 2.52 -10.80 28.20
CA LEU A 391 2.76 -11.73 27.10
C LEU A 391 4.18 -12.30 27.14
N LYS A 392 5.20 -11.48 27.38
CA LYS A 392 6.60 -11.91 27.49
C LYS A 392 6.85 -12.88 28.65
N ARG A 393 5.99 -12.92 29.67
CA ARG A 393 6.04 -13.89 30.77
C ARG A 393 5.40 -15.23 30.41
N GLN A 394 4.58 -15.27 29.37
CA GLN A 394 4.00 -16.51 28.87
C GLN A 394 5.03 -17.30 28.09
N ARG A 395 5.18 -18.58 28.41
CA ARG A 395 6.17 -19.43 27.76
C ARG A 395 5.75 -19.78 26.33
N ASN A 396 4.48 -20.14 26.15
CA ASN A 396 3.86 -20.53 24.88
C ASN A 396 2.42 -19.97 24.84
N PRO A 397 2.23 -18.65 24.64
CA PRO A 397 0.88 -18.10 24.53
C PRO A 397 0.18 -18.65 23.28
N THR A 398 -1.13 -18.91 23.40
CA THR A 398 -1.94 -19.36 22.24
C THR A 398 -2.14 -18.20 21.26
N PRO A 399 -2.41 -18.48 19.97
CA PRO A 399 -2.75 -17.43 19.00
C PRO A 399 -3.90 -16.53 19.48
N ASP A 400 -4.95 -17.11 20.08
CA ASP A 400 -6.05 -16.37 20.70
C ASP A 400 -5.58 -15.41 21.79
N LEU A 401 -4.68 -15.85 22.68
CA LEU A 401 -4.16 -15.02 23.76
C LEU A 401 -3.33 -13.86 23.22
N ILE A 402 -2.48 -14.11 22.21
CA ILE A 402 -1.68 -13.06 21.56
C ILE A 402 -2.59 -12.01 20.94
N TRP A 403 -3.58 -12.43 20.14
CA TRP A 403 -4.49 -11.52 19.46
C TRP A 403 -5.35 -10.72 20.46
N GLN A 404 -5.97 -11.38 21.44
CA GLN A 404 -6.81 -10.71 22.45
C GLN A 404 -6.02 -9.71 23.30
N SER A 405 -4.75 -10.00 23.59
CA SER A 405 -3.90 -9.13 24.41
C SER A 405 -3.42 -7.88 23.66
N LEU A 406 -3.39 -7.90 22.32
CA LEU A 406 -2.82 -6.82 21.51
C LEU A 406 -3.85 -6.04 20.70
N SER A 407 -4.92 -6.68 20.24
CA SER A 407 -5.91 -6.06 19.35
C SER A 407 -6.57 -4.78 19.91
N PRO A 408 -6.82 -4.61 21.23
CA PRO A 408 -7.38 -3.35 21.75
C PRO A 408 -6.45 -2.14 21.57
N PHE A 409 -5.14 -2.38 21.49
CA PHE A 409 -4.11 -1.34 21.45
C PHE A 409 -3.73 -0.95 20.02
N LEU A 410 -3.83 -1.89 19.07
CA LEU A 410 -3.49 -1.72 17.66
C LEU A 410 -4.69 -1.21 16.84
N ALA A 411 -5.11 0.01 17.18
CA ALA A 411 -6.22 0.70 16.54
C ALA A 411 -6.03 2.22 16.61
N ASP A 412 -6.74 2.97 15.78
CA ASP A 412 -6.74 4.43 15.86
C ASP A 412 -7.48 4.94 17.14
N PRO A 413 -7.46 6.25 17.45
CA PRO A 413 -8.17 6.81 18.59
C PRO A 413 -9.69 6.62 18.57
N SER A 414 -10.29 6.27 17.42
CA SER A 414 -11.72 5.92 17.30
C SER A 414 -11.99 4.42 17.50
N GLY A 415 -10.96 3.61 17.69
CA GLY A 415 -11.06 2.16 17.86
C GLY A 415 -11.07 1.38 16.54
N ASN A 416 -10.71 2.00 15.41
CA ASN A 416 -10.64 1.31 14.13
C ASN A 416 -9.32 0.54 13.98
N SER A 417 -9.39 -0.79 14.06
CA SER A 417 -8.24 -1.70 13.92
C SER A 417 -7.67 -1.77 12.50
N HIS A 418 -8.43 -1.43 11.46
CA HIS A 418 -7.89 -1.26 10.11
C HIS A 418 -6.94 -0.05 9.98
N ARG A 419 -6.90 0.84 10.98
CA ARG A 419 -6.08 2.06 10.98
C ARG A 419 -5.03 2.00 12.06
N THR A 420 -3.96 1.29 11.77
CA THR A 420 -2.80 1.15 12.65
C THR A 420 -1.56 0.84 11.80
N GLU A 421 -0.37 1.23 12.26
CA GLU A 421 0.88 0.90 11.57
C GLU A 421 1.14 -0.60 11.41
N ILE A 422 0.74 -1.40 12.40
CA ILE A 422 0.90 -2.86 12.44
C ILE A 422 -0.48 -3.46 12.70
N ASN A 423 -1.11 -3.99 11.67
CA ASN A 423 -2.43 -4.58 11.71
C ASN A 423 -2.34 -6.11 11.89
N ILE A 424 -3.14 -6.61 12.82
CA ILE A 424 -3.20 -8.04 13.19
C ILE A 424 -4.59 -8.64 13.01
N GLU A 425 -5.46 -8.01 12.23
CA GLU A 425 -6.82 -8.52 12.02
C GLU A 425 -6.82 -9.83 11.24
N LYS A 426 -5.87 -10.00 10.33
CA LYS A 426 -5.65 -11.23 9.55
C LYS A 426 -4.75 -12.25 10.28
N LEU A 427 -4.33 -11.95 11.52
CA LEU A 427 -3.48 -12.85 12.31
C LEU A 427 -4.28 -14.02 12.88
N TRP A 428 -5.16 -13.71 13.85
CA TRP A 428 -6.00 -14.70 14.54
C TRP A 428 -7.29 -14.11 15.12
N ASN A 429 -8.01 -13.32 14.33
CA ASN A 429 -9.29 -12.72 14.72
C ASN A 429 -10.48 -13.70 14.45
N PRO A 430 -11.13 -14.27 15.47
CA PRO A 430 -12.27 -15.18 15.26
C PRO A 430 -13.54 -14.47 14.76
N TRP A 431 -13.59 -13.15 14.84
CA TRP A 431 -14.75 -12.34 14.46
C TRP A 431 -14.71 -11.82 13.03
N LEU A 432 -13.69 -12.21 12.26
CA LEU A 432 -13.56 -11.88 10.84
C LEU A 432 -13.70 -13.16 9.99
N PRO A 433 -14.93 -13.54 9.59
CA PRO A 433 -15.20 -14.80 8.91
C PRO A 433 -14.34 -15.02 7.66
N GLY A 434 -13.70 -16.20 7.56
CA GLY A 434 -12.90 -16.61 6.41
C GLY A 434 -11.60 -15.85 6.17
N ARG A 435 -11.30 -14.79 6.95
CA ARG A 435 -10.11 -13.93 6.74
C ARG A 435 -9.32 -13.58 8.00
N GLY A 436 -9.87 -13.83 9.18
CA GLY A 436 -9.25 -13.41 10.44
C GLY A 436 -8.13 -14.32 10.95
N GLN A 437 -8.12 -15.59 10.56
CA GLN A 437 -7.17 -16.60 11.06
C GLN A 437 -6.19 -17.05 9.97
N LEU A 438 -5.58 -16.09 9.27
CA LEU A 438 -4.66 -16.36 8.17
C LEU A 438 -3.19 -16.40 8.63
N GLY A 439 -2.90 -16.08 9.90
CA GLY A 439 -1.53 -15.99 10.41
C GLY A 439 -0.74 -14.81 9.84
N LEU A 440 -1.42 -13.76 9.36
CA LEU A 440 -0.80 -12.63 8.65
C LEU A 440 -0.68 -11.39 9.54
N VAL A 441 0.45 -10.69 9.42
CA VAL A 441 0.65 -9.35 9.99
C VAL A 441 0.90 -8.37 8.86
N GLU A 442 0.14 -7.29 8.84
CA GLU A 442 0.15 -6.29 7.79
C GLU A 442 0.75 -4.97 8.31
N PHE A 443 1.71 -4.43 7.56
CA PHE A 443 2.37 -3.17 7.82
C PHE A 443 1.78 -2.09 6.92
N ARG A 444 1.14 -1.10 7.54
CA ARG A 444 0.31 -0.11 6.84
C ARG A 444 0.89 1.30 6.87
N ALA A 445 1.99 1.52 7.58
CA ALA A 445 2.62 2.84 7.67
C ALA A 445 3.31 3.30 6.36
N PHE A 446 3.39 2.42 5.36
CA PHE A 446 4.09 2.68 4.11
C PHE A 446 3.17 3.32 3.06
N ARG A 447 3.60 4.45 2.50
CA ARG A 447 3.02 5.01 1.26
C ARG A 447 3.24 4.06 0.10
N MET A 448 2.48 4.23 -0.98
CA MET A 448 2.79 3.52 -2.23
C MET A 448 4.20 3.88 -2.74
N PRO A 449 5.13 2.90 -2.86
CA PRO A 449 6.47 3.18 -3.33
C PRO A 449 6.51 3.55 -4.82
N PRO A 450 7.48 4.38 -5.23
CA PRO A 450 7.59 4.90 -6.60
C PRO A 450 8.06 3.85 -7.62
N THR A 451 8.74 2.81 -7.16
CA THR A 451 9.41 1.79 -7.98
C THR A 451 9.23 0.42 -7.33
N PRO A 452 9.26 -0.67 -8.13
CA PRO A 452 9.24 -2.02 -7.59
C PRO A 452 10.49 -2.34 -6.76
N GLU A 453 11.64 -1.73 -7.08
CA GLU A 453 12.87 -1.83 -6.28
C GLU A 453 12.68 -1.25 -4.88
N ARG A 454 12.08 -0.06 -4.75
CA ARG A 454 11.80 0.54 -3.44
C ARG A 454 10.83 -0.31 -2.64
N LEU A 455 9.76 -0.80 -3.27
CA LEU A 455 8.80 -1.71 -2.63
C LEU A 455 9.49 -2.98 -2.11
N THR A 456 10.38 -3.57 -2.92
CA THR A 456 11.16 -4.75 -2.54
C THR A 456 12.15 -4.46 -1.42
N ALA A 457 12.82 -3.31 -1.43
CA ALA A 457 13.75 -2.91 -0.39
C ALA A 457 13.06 -2.81 0.99
N LEU A 458 11.85 -2.26 1.03
CA LEU A 458 11.03 -2.19 2.25
C LEU A 458 10.65 -3.58 2.75
N VAL A 459 10.22 -4.49 1.88
CA VAL A 459 9.94 -5.88 2.27
C VAL A 459 11.18 -6.57 2.83
N VAL A 460 12.33 -6.39 2.20
CA VAL A 460 13.60 -6.99 2.64
C VAL A 460 14.00 -6.46 4.02
N LEU A 461 13.83 -5.16 4.27
CA LEU A 461 13.99 -4.55 5.59
C LEU A 461 13.08 -5.22 6.62
N LEU A 462 11.77 -5.32 6.34
CA LEU A 462 10.81 -5.93 7.25
C LEU A 462 11.09 -7.42 7.51
N ARG A 463 11.46 -8.18 6.48
CA ARG A 463 11.84 -9.60 6.62
C ARG A 463 13.10 -9.77 7.43
N ALA A 464 14.09 -8.89 7.26
CA ALA A 464 15.33 -8.91 8.05
C ALA A 464 15.06 -8.59 9.52
N ILE A 465 14.21 -7.58 9.81
CA ILE A 465 13.77 -7.25 11.17
C ILE A 465 13.03 -8.45 11.78
N ALA A 466 12.04 -9.01 11.07
CA ALA A 466 11.29 -10.16 11.56
C ALA A 466 12.21 -11.37 11.83
N ALA A 467 13.16 -11.64 10.94
CA ALA A 467 14.15 -12.69 11.11
C ALA A 467 15.06 -12.44 12.33
N MET A 468 15.53 -11.20 12.52
CA MET A 468 16.37 -10.81 13.65
C MET A 468 15.64 -11.02 14.98
N LEU A 469 14.42 -10.50 15.08
CA LEU A 469 13.60 -10.54 16.29
C LEU A 469 13.09 -11.95 16.61
N ALA A 470 12.90 -12.80 15.60
CA ALA A 470 12.54 -14.20 15.82
C ALA A 470 13.67 -15.03 16.46
N GLN A 471 14.94 -14.67 16.23
CA GLN A 471 16.11 -15.43 16.67
C GLN A 471 16.76 -14.89 17.94
N ALA A 472 16.64 -13.59 18.23
CA ALA A 472 17.26 -12.98 19.39
C ALA A 472 16.29 -12.92 20.58
N PRO A 473 16.76 -13.10 21.83
CA PRO A 473 16.01 -12.71 23.02
C PRO A 473 15.97 -11.17 23.07
N TYR A 474 15.11 -10.57 22.24
CA TYR A 474 14.94 -9.13 22.17
C TYR A 474 14.02 -8.69 23.31
N THR A 475 14.56 -7.99 24.31
CA THR A 475 13.80 -7.48 25.45
C THR A 475 14.02 -5.99 25.73
N PRO A 476 13.83 -5.08 24.76
CA PRO A 476 13.68 -3.68 25.11
C PRO A 476 12.30 -3.41 25.68
N LYS A 477 12.19 -2.22 26.25
CA LYS A 477 10.95 -1.64 26.74
C LYS A 477 10.54 -0.53 25.79
N LEU A 478 9.23 -0.29 25.73
CA LEU A 478 8.65 0.85 25.07
C LEU A 478 9.32 2.17 25.52
N VAL A 479 9.51 3.07 24.57
CA VAL A 479 10.01 4.43 24.75
C VAL A 479 8.81 5.38 24.79
N HIS A 480 8.71 6.17 25.85
CA HIS A 480 7.71 7.24 25.96
C HIS A 480 8.21 8.50 25.26
N TRP A 481 8.04 8.56 23.93
CA TRP A 481 8.50 9.71 23.14
C TRP A 481 7.77 11.02 23.45
N GLY A 482 6.48 10.95 23.80
CA GLY A 482 5.65 12.12 24.07
C GLY A 482 5.75 13.16 22.94
N ARG A 483 5.93 14.43 23.31
CA ARG A 483 6.01 15.53 22.32
C ARG A 483 7.23 15.45 21.40
N THR A 484 8.29 14.74 21.79
CA THR A 484 9.50 14.59 20.98
C THR A 484 9.22 13.80 19.70
N LEU A 485 8.21 12.91 19.70
CA LEU A 485 7.80 12.14 18.52
C LEU A 485 7.44 13.07 17.35
N HIS A 486 6.58 14.06 17.59
CA HIS A 486 6.08 14.99 16.57
C HIS A 486 6.95 16.25 16.37
N ASP A 487 8.10 16.31 17.06
CA ASP A 487 9.03 17.43 17.01
C ASP A 487 10.36 17.03 16.37
N ARG A 488 11.07 16.06 16.97
CA ARG A 488 12.35 15.53 16.47
C ARG A 488 12.16 14.71 15.21
N PHE A 489 11.29 13.70 15.27
CA PHE A 489 11.06 12.78 14.14
C PHE A 489 10.12 13.33 13.07
N ALA A 490 9.78 14.62 13.16
CA ALA A 490 9.22 15.37 12.03
C ALA A 490 10.28 15.66 10.96
N LEU A 491 11.57 15.68 11.35
CA LEU A 491 12.67 16.13 10.49
C LEU A 491 13.39 14.94 9.82
N PRO A 492 13.62 14.97 8.49
CA PRO A 492 14.27 13.89 7.75
C PRO A 492 15.62 13.44 8.33
N PHE A 493 16.44 14.36 8.84
CA PHE A 493 17.74 14.04 9.44
C PHE A 493 17.62 12.98 10.55
N TYR A 494 16.69 13.16 11.49
CA TYR A 494 16.58 12.26 12.64
C TYR A 494 15.93 10.93 12.27
N LEU A 495 15.04 10.92 11.28
CA LEU A 495 14.48 9.68 10.72
C LEU A 495 15.56 8.87 10.00
N ARG A 496 16.43 9.52 9.22
CA ARG A 496 17.56 8.85 8.58
C ARG A 496 18.55 8.31 9.60
N THR A 497 18.87 9.09 10.63
CA THR A 497 19.77 8.66 11.71
C THR A 497 19.20 7.43 12.43
N ASP A 498 17.92 7.44 12.75
CA ASP A 498 17.23 6.30 13.36
C ASP A 498 17.16 5.07 12.44
N LEU A 499 16.97 5.25 11.12
CA LEU A 499 17.08 4.16 10.16
C LEU A 499 18.49 3.55 10.11
N TRP A 500 19.54 4.37 10.22
CA TRP A 500 20.91 3.84 10.31
C TRP A 500 21.11 2.95 11.53
N GLU A 501 20.55 3.31 12.69
CA GLU A 501 20.56 2.44 13.88
C GLU A 501 19.92 1.08 13.58
N VAL A 502 18.79 1.06 12.86
CA VAL A 502 18.14 -0.18 12.42
C VAL A 502 19.04 -0.99 11.48
N LEU A 503 19.68 -0.34 10.51
CA LEU A 503 20.58 -1.02 9.56
C LEU A 503 21.81 -1.62 10.27
N ASP A 504 22.35 -0.92 11.27
CA ASP A 504 23.47 -1.38 12.10
C ASP A 504 23.08 -2.55 12.99
N ASP A 505 21.88 -2.53 13.59
CA ASP A 505 21.32 -3.65 14.35
C ASP A 505 21.20 -4.91 13.48
N LEU A 506 20.66 -4.75 12.26
CA LEU A 506 20.55 -5.84 11.29
C LEU A 506 21.92 -6.37 10.87
N ALA A 507 22.87 -5.48 10.57
CA ALA A 507 24.24 -5.87 10.23
C ALA A 507 24.91 -6.64 11.38
N SER A 508 24.75 -6.17 12.61
CA SER A 508 25.28 -6.79 13.83
C SER A 508 24.66 -8.16 14.10
N ALA A 509 23.38 -8.35 13.75
CA ALA A 509 22.69 -9.64 13.79
C ALA A 509 23.07 -10.58 12.62
N GLY A 510 23.97 -10.14 11.72
CA GLY A 510 24.37 -10.87 10.52
C GLY A 510 23.25 -10.97 9.47
N LEU A 511 22.35 -9.98 9.44
CA LEU A 511 21.18 -9.81 8.56
C LEU A 511 21.27 -8.50 7.75
N GLY A 512 22.47 -7.97 7.53
CA GLY A 512 22.69 -6.77 6.73
C GLY A 512 22.14 -6.89 5.30
N LEU A 513 21.59 -5.78 4.78
CA LEU A 513 20.80 -5.78 3.54
C LEU A 513 21.62 -5.68 2.25
N GLY A 514 22.90 -5.32 2.36
CA GLY A 514 23.76 -5.02 1.22
C GLY A 514 23.56 -3.61 0.65
N GLN A 515 24.62 -3.04 0.09
CA GLN A 515 24.66 -1.63 -0.33
C GLN A 515 23.52 -1.22 -1.29
N PRO A 516 23.18 -1.97 -2.36
CA PRO A 516 22.11 -1.56 -3.28
C PRO A 516 20.73 -1.43 -2.61
N VAL A 517 20.43 -2.26 -1.61
CA VAL A 517 19.16 -2.22 -0.86
C VAL A 517 19.16 -1.07 0.13
N MET A 518 20.32 -0.72 0.69
CA MET A 518 20.46 0.46 1.54
C MET A 518 20.34 1.75 0.73
N GLU A 519 20.92 1.83 -0.47
CA GLU A 519 20.88 3.00 -1.36
C GLU A 519 19.45 3.38 -1.78
N GLU A 520 18.71 2.48 -2.43
CA GLU A 520 17.54 1.89 -1.79
C GLU A 520 16.79 2.74 -0.75
N LEU A 521 16.70 2.21 0.46
CA LEU A 521 15.97 2.76 1.59
C LEU A 521 16.36 4.20 1.96
N LEU A 522 17.59 4.62 1.68
CA LEU A 522 18.17 5.90 2.11
C LEU A 522 18.01 7.04 1.10
N ASP A 523 17.46 6.80 -0.08
CA ASP A 523 17.23 7.86 -1.06
C ASP A 523 16.19 8.89 -0.57
N GLU A 524 16.68 10.11 -0.34
CA GLU A 524 15.94 11.26 0.19
C GLU A 524 15.27 12.13 -0.88
N SER A 525 15.28 11.72 -2.16
CA SER A 525 14.81 12.56 -3.28
C SER A 525 13.37 13.08 -3.11
N TYR A 526 12.52 12.36 -2.37
CA TYR A 526 11.15 12.75 -2.03
C TYR A 526 11.05 13.95 -1.08
N HIS A 527 12.04 14.12 -0.20
CA HIS A 527 12.12 15.22 0.75
C HIS A 527 12.83 16.44 0.15
N TRP A 528 13.50 16.30 -0.99
CA TRP A 528 14.29 17.37 -1.56
C TRP A 528 13.44 18.57 -2.01
N PHE A 529 13.81 19.78 -1.54
CA PHE A 529 13.22 21.03 -2.03
C PHE A 529 14.23 21.84 -2.85
N GLY A 530 15.44 22.06 -2.34
CA GLY A 530 16.52 22.75 -3.06
C GLY A 530 17.79 22.91 -2.22
N GLU A 531 18.90 23.21 -2.90
CA GLU A 531 20.17 23.55 -2.26
C GLU A 531 20.86 24.72 -2.96
N VAL A 532 21.74 25.38 -2.22
CA VAL A 532 22.61 26.43 -2.74
C VAL A 532 23.87 26.54 -1.90
N GLU A 533 25.00 26.82 -2.53
CA GLU A 533 26.27 27.07 -1.86
C GLU A 533 26.51 28.56 -1.65
N PHE A 534 26.96 28.95 -0.46
CA PHE A 534 27.38 30.32 -0.15
C PHE A 534 28.40 30.30 0.98
N CYS A 535 29.37 31.23 0.98
CA CYS A 535 30.42 31.37 1.99
C CYS A 535 31.18 30.09 2.41
N GLY A 536 31.26 29.08 1.53
CA GLY A 536 31.88 27.78 1.84
C GLY A 536 30.98 26.82 2.62
N CYS A 537 29.71 27.17 2.79
CA CYS A 537 28.66 26.36 3.36
C CYS A 537 27.64 25.95 2.27
N ARG A 538 27.01 24.80 2.46
CA ARG A 538 25.89 24.34 1.64
C ARG A 538 24.62 24.47 2.48
N LEU A 539 23.70 25.32 2.01
CA LEU A 539 22.35 25.42 2.55
C LEU A 539 21.45 24.44 1.80
N THR A 540 20.79 23.56 2.54
CA THR A 540 19.83 22.60 1.99
C THR A 540 18.48 22.77 2.67
N VAL A 541 17.42 22.84 1.86
CA VAL A 541 16.03 22.85 2.33
C VAL A 541 15.37 21.55 1.91
N ARG A 542 14.80 20.85 2.90
CA ARG A 542 14.01 19.64 2.70
C ARG A 542 12.59 19.84 3.20
N ARG A 543 11.64 19.17 2.56
CA ARG A 543 10.29 18.96 3.09
C ARG A 543 10.39 18.03 4.30
N ALA A 544 9.93 18.54 5.43
CA ALA A 544 9.76 17.76 6.64
C ALA A 544 8.30 17.35 6.78
N MET A 545 8.06 16.39 7.68
CA MET A 545 6.76 15.82 7.90
C MET A 545 5.90 16.70 8.80
N GLU A 546 4.60 16.66 8.54
CA GLU A 546 3.62 17.42 9.29
C GLU A 546 2.51 16.51 9.79
N PHE A 547 2.02 16.80 11.00
CA PHE A 547 1.03 16.01 11.70
C PHE A 547 -0.29 16.80 11.65
N TRP A 548 -1.05 16.61 10.58
CA TRP A 548 -2.28 17.37 10.34
C TRP A 548 -3.38 16.92 11.33
N PRO A 549 -3.91 17.84 12.14
CA PRO A 549 -4.95 17.49 13.09
C PRO A 549 -6.29 17.25 12.37
N LEU A 550 -7.07 16.34 12.93
CA LEU A 550 -8.47 16.17 12.57
C LEU A 550 -9.25 17.44 12.96
N LEU A 551 -10.14 17.91 12.10
CA LEU A 551 -11.07 18.98 12.45
C LEU A 551 -12.22 18.41 13.29
N GLY A 552 -12.38 18.93 14.51
CA GLY A 552 -13.43 18.51 15.44
C GLY A 552 -14.83 18.95 14.98
N ASP A 553 -15.76 18.00 14.97
CA ASP A 553 -17.20 18.13 14.70
C ASP A 553 -17.59 18.75 13.33
N ALA A 554 -17.66 17.90 12.31
CA ALA A 554 -18.55 18.11 11.17
C ALA A 554 -19.61 17.01 11.25
N PHE A 555 -20.84 17.35 11.64
CA PHE A 555 -22.04 16.49 11.78
C PHE A 555 -22.40 15.59 10.56
N ALA A 556 -21.54 15.43 9.55
CA ALA A 556 -21.73 14.68 8.32
C ALA A 556 -20.70 13.55 8.07
N GLN A 557 -19.80 13.25 9.01
CA GLN A 557 -18.76 12.20 8.82
C GLN A 557 -19.30 10.76 8.79
N GLU A 558 -20.60 10.55 8.98
CA GLU A 558 -21.28 9.29 8.64
C GLU A 558 -21.48 9.10 7.12
N HIS A 559 -21.31 10.13 6.28
CA HIS A 559 -21.70 10.11 4.86
C HIS A 559 -20.55 9.97 3.85
N GLY A 560 -19.29 9.87 4.29
CA GLY A 560 -18.14 9.71 3.39
C GLY A 560 -16.98 8.93 4.02
N ALA A 561 -16.23 8.19 3.20
CA ALA A 561 -15.08 7.39 3.63
C ALA A 561 -13.85 8.21 4.06
N SER A 562 -13.87 9.55 3.92
CA SER A 562 -12.75 10.44 4.18
C SER A 562 -12.96 11.33 5.41
N ARG A 563 -11.92 11.46 6.24
CA ARG A 563 -11.90 12.37 7.40
C ARG A 563 -11.31 13.71 7.00
N LEU A 564 -11.94 14.81 7.40
CA LEU A 564 -11.45 16.15 7.11
C LEU A 564 -10.34 16.56 8.10
N VAL A 565 -9.18 16.91 7.57
CA VAL A 565 -8.00 17.31 8.33
C VAL A 565 -7.56 18.71 7.95
N ASP A 566 -6.86 19.39 8.85
CA ASP A 566 -6.25 20.68 8.54
C ASP A 566 -4.89 20.51 7.85
N ALA A 567 -4.93 20.29 6.53
CA ALA A 567 -3.73 20.19 5.69
C ALA A 567 -3.09 21.56 5.35
N SER A 568 -3.50 22.65 6.02
CA SER A 568 -3.03 24.00 5.69
C SER A 568 -1.65 24.36 6.21
N THR A 569 -1.00 23.43 6.90
CA THR A 569 0.31 23.61 7.52
C THR A 569 1.37 22.78 6.81
N ALA A 570 2.58 23.31 6.75
CA ALA A 570 3.72 22.62 6.18
C ALA A 570 4.93 22.76 7.11
N ARG A 571 5.86 21.81 6.98
CA ARG A 571 7.13 21.81 7.69
C ARG A 571 8.30 21.69 6.73
N LEU A 572 9.39 22.40 7.04
CA LEU A 572 10.67 22.29 6.38
C LEU A 572 11.74 21.88 7.38
N GLU A 573 12.76 21.18 6.90
CA GLU A 573 14.06 21.09 7.55
C GLU A 573 15.02 21.98 6.76
N VAL A 574 15.71 22.88 7.47
CA VAL A 574 16.76 23.71 6.90
C VAL A 574 18.07 23.30 7.52
N SER A 575 19.08 23.02 6.70
CA SER A 575 20.38 22.53 7.16
C SER A 575 21.53 23.27 6.48
N LEU A 576 22.62 23.46 7.23
CA LEU A 576 23.90 23.98 6.81
C LEU A 576 24.97 22.91 7.02
N ARG A 577 25.80 22.71 5.99
CA ARG A 577 27.01 21.88 6.08
C ARG A 577 28.21 22.62 5.52
N ALA A 578 29.39 22.40 6.11
CA ALA A 578 30.63 22.91 5.56
C ALA A 578 30.95 22.15 4.27
N ARG A 579 31.57 22.82 3.28
CA ARG A 579 32.07 22.11 2.10
C ARG A 579 33.22 21.17 2.47
N PRO A 580 33.34 20.01 1.81
CA PRO A 580 34.49 19.14 1.98
C PRO A 580 35.81 19.91 1.80
N GLY A 581 36.70 19.87 2.80
CA GLY A 581 38.00 20.53 2.77
C GLY A 581 38.04 21.99 3.28
N MET A 582 36.92 22.57 3.73
CA MET A 582 36.90 23.86 4.45
C MET A 582 36.90 23.65 5.97
N ALA A 583 37.41 24.61 6.74
CA ALA A 583 37.41 24.56 8.20
C ALA A 583 35.97 24.56 8.75
N GLN A 584 35.65 23.61 9.64
CA GLN A 584 34.32 23.45 10.27
C GLN A 584 33.91 24.66 11.12
N GLU A 585 34.89 25.43 11.62
CA GLU A 585 34.72 26.67 12.37
C GLU A 585 33.90 27.73 11.60
N ALA A 586 33.80 27.63 10.27
CA ALA A 586 33.02 28.54 9.43
C ALA A 586 31.48 28.44 9.62
N LEU A 587 30.96 27.35 10.20
CA LEU A 587 29.50 27.20 10.40
C LEU A 587 28.98 27.94 11.64
N ALA A 588 29.78 28.02 12.70
CA ALA A 588 29.36 28.58 13.98
C ALA A 588 29.08 30.10 13.91
N ASP A 589 29.79 30.79 13.00
CA ASP A 589 29.64 32.23 12.77
C ASP A 589 28.56 32.57 11.73
N CYS A 590 28.01 31.57 11.03
CA CYS A 590 26.91 31.78 10.09
C CYS A 590 25.64 32.20 10.83
N GLN A 591 24.99 33.25 10.32
CA GLN A 591 23.66 33.65 10.76
C GLN A 591 22.65 33.31 9.68
N LEU A 592 21.67 32.48 10.03
CA LEU A 592 20.55 32.14 9.17
C LEU A 592 19.27 32.73 9.76
N THR A 593 18.55 33.51 8.97
CA THR A 593 17.27 34.09 9.38
C THR A 593 16.14 33.55 8.51
N VAL A 594 14.93 33.55 9.06
CA VAL A 594 13.68 33.26 8.36
C VAL A 594 12.72 34.42 8.57
N ASN A 595 12.27 35.07 7.50
CA ASN A 595 11.39 36.24 7.53
C ASN A 595 11.87 37.32 8.55
N GLY A 596 13.19 37.53 8.64
CA GLY A 596 13.84 38.48 9.56
C GLY A 596 14.11 37.98 10.99
N TYR A 597 13.69 36.76 11.36
CA TYR A 597 13.95 36.15 12.66
C TYR A 597 15.15 35.21 12.61
N LEU A 598 16.04 35.26 13.59
CA LEU A 598 17.17 34.34 13.71
C LEU A 598 16.67 32.90 13.90
N LEU A 599 17.19 31.97 13.09
CA LEU A 599 16.90 30.55 13.23
C LEU A 599 17.87 29.94 14.27
N PRO A 600 17.38 29.35 15.37
CA PRO A 600 18.24 28.78 16.41
C PRO A 600 18.72 27.38 15.99
N LEU A 601 19.62 27.35 14.99
CA LEU A 601 20.19 26.13 14.44
C LEU A 601 20.80 25.23 15.52
N ARG A 602 20.58 23.93 15.40
CA ARG A 602 21.19 22.92 16.26
C ARG A 602 22.37 22.28 15.56
N ARG A 603 23.47 22.13 16.29
CA ARG A 603 24.58 21.29 15.88
C ARG A 603 24.26 19.82 16.13
N GLU A 604 24.43 19.01 15.11
CA GLU A 604 24.37 17.55 15.17
C GLU A 604 25.60 16.96 14.43
N GLU A 605 26.02 15.77 14.83
CA GLU A 605 27.17 15.07 14.22
C GLU A 605 26.70 13.98 13.26
N GLU A 606 27.33 13.86 12.10
CA GLU A 606 27.11 12.79 11.12
C GLU A 606 28.44 12.14 10.71
N MET A 607 28.36 10.99 10.02
CA MET A 607 29.54 10.32 9.46
C MET A 607 30.40 11.24 8.57
N ASP A 608 29.76 12.13 7.81
CA ASP A 608 30.43 13.06 6.88
C ASP A 608 30.83 14.39 7.53
N GLY A 609 30.65 14.51 8.85
CA GLY A 609 30.98 15.70 9.64
C GLY A 609 29.77 16.42 10.22
N GLU A 610 30.01 17.63 10.71
CA GLU A 610 29.05 18.46 11.42
C GLU A 610 27.94 19.01 10.51
N THR A 611 26.69 18.89 10.95
CA THR A 611 25.51 19.48 10.31
C THR A 611 24.79 20.40 11.29
N TRP A 612 24.46 21.61 10.85
CA TRP A 612 23.64 22.53 11.63
C TRP A 612 22.23 22.58 11.04
N LEU A 613 21.20 22.21 11.80
CA LEU A 613 19.84 22.10 11.24
C LEU A 613 18.74 22.56 12.19
N TYR A 614 17.60 22.94 11.61
CA TYR A 614 16.38 23.24 12.36
C TYR A 614 15.11 23.06 11.54
N GLY A 615 14.01 22.77 12.22
CA GLY A 615 12.68 22.70 11.63
C GLY A 615 11.99 24.06 11.53
N LEU A 616 11.24 24.28 10.46
CA LEU A 616 10.35 25.43 10.28
C LEU A 616 8.93 24.95 10.07
N ARG A 617 7.97 25.49 10.82
CA ARG A 617 6.55 25.21 10.63
C ARG A 617 5.81 26.50 10.29
N TYR A 618 4.96 26.45 9.28
CA TYR A 618 4.24 27.63 8.80
C TYR A 618 2.87 27.27 8.21
N ARG A 619 1.99 28.28 8.09
CA ARG A 619 0.74 28.11 7.35
C ARG A 619 0.98 28.30 5.86
N ARG A 620 0.80 27.25 5.08
CA ARG A 620 1.00 27.21 3.62
C ARG A 620 -0.12 27.91 2.84
N PHE A 621 -1.36 27.69 3.23
CA PHE A 621 -2.53 28.32 2.61
C PHE A 621 -3.62 28.56 3.67
N LYS A 622 -4.62 29.38 3.35
CA LYS A 622 -5.79 29.54 4.22
C LYS A 622 -6.94 28.68 3.67
N PRO A 623 -7.34 27.60 4.37
CA PRO A 623 -8.45 26.77 3.96
C PRO A 623 -9.77 27.52 4.24
N TRP A 624 -10.81 27.16 3.49
CA TRP A 624 -12.17 27.63 3.78
C TRP A 624 -12.67 27.08 5.13
N THR A 625 -12.44 25.80 5.37
CA THR A 625 -12.71 25.10 6.63
C THR A 625 -11.41 24.58 7.18
N GLY A 626 -10.99 25.07 8.35
CA GLY A 626 -9.75 24.67 9.00
C GLY A 626 -9.58 25.30 10.36
N LEU A 627 -8.48 24.98 11.05
CA LEU A 627 -8.14 25.60 12.33
C LEU A 627 -7.66 27.04 12.11
N HIS A 628 -7.74 27.81 13.20
CA HIS A 628 -7.16 29.15 13.30
C HIS A 628 -7.62 30.10 12.17
N PRO A 629 -8.91 30.44 12.05
CA PRO A 629 -9.44 31.25 10.93
C PRO A 629 -8.83 32.66 10.80
N THR A 630 -8.19 33.16 11.85
CA THR A 630 -7.50 34.46 11.86
C THR A 630 -6.09 34.42 11.26
N LEU A 631 -5.46 33.24 11.19
CA LEU A 631 -4.11 33.07 10.68
C LEU A 631 -4.11 33.06 9.14
N GLN A 632 -3.36 33.95 8.51
CA GLN A 632 -3.22 33.99 7.06
C GLN A 632 -2.14 32.99 6.57
N ALA A 633 -2.08 32.75 5.26
CA ALA A 633 -0.95 32.06 4.67
C ALA A 633 0.34 32.89 4.89
N GLN A 634 1.45 32.23 5.19
CA GLN A 634 2.71 32.87 5.61
C GLN A 634 3.81 32.77 4.54
N GLY A 635 3.42 32.68 3.26
CA GLY A 635 4.33 32.60 2.13
C GLY A 635 4.51 33.95 1.40
N ALA A 636 5.62 34.18 0.72
CA ALA A 636 6.78 33.28 0.57
C ALA A 636 7.63 33.18 1.86
N ILE A 637 8.38 32.09 2.02
CA ILE A 637 9.35 31.94 3.11
C ILE A 637 10.70 32.46 2.64
N GLU A 638 11.23 33.47 3.30
CA GLU A 638 12.51 34.09 2.97
C GLU A 638 13.58 33.64 3.97
N LEU A 639 14.62 32.98 3.47
CA LEU A 639 15.80 32.59 4.23
C LEU A 639 16.96 33.50 3.85
N VAL A 640 17.65 34.09 4.84
CA VAL A 640 18.86 34.90 4.58
C VAL A 640 20.03 34.34 5.38
N LEU A 641 21.07 33.89 4.66
CA LEU A 641 22.33 33.38 5.21
C LEU A 641 23.42 34.45 5.06
N SER A 642 24.04 34.83 6.18
CA SER A 642 25.18 35.74 6.21
C SER A 642 26.31 35.17 7.07
N HIS A 643 27.53 35.66 6.84
CA HIS A 643 28.71 35.29 7.62
C HIS A 643 29.59 36.52 7.87
N PRO A 644 30.10 36.78 9.09
CA PRO A 644 30.84 38.00 9.43
C PRO A 644 32.05 38.31 8.54
N GLN A 645 32.73 37.28 8.06
CA GLN A 645 33.90 37.41 7.18
C GLN A 645 33.54 37.59 5.69
N TRP A 646 32.25 37.57 5.34
CA TRP A 646 31.77 37.73 3.97
C TRP A 646 30.89 38.99 3.87
N PRO A 647 31.19 39.93 2.95
CA PRO A 647 30.48 41.21 2.89
C PRO A 647 29.02 41.07 2.46
N GLY A 648 28.71 40.10 1.60
CA GLY A 648 27.37 39.85 1.09
C GLY A 648 26.56 38.86 1.92
N ALA A 649 25.34 38.60 1.48
CA ALA A 649 24.47 37.55 2.03
C ALA A 649 23.80 36.76 0.90
N LEU A 650 23.37 35.54 1.19
CA LEU A 650 22.54 34.74 0.31
C LEU A 650 21.09 34.84 0.77
N GLN A 651 20.20 35.23 -0.12
CA GLN A 651 18.76 35.17 0.07
C GLN A 651 18.18 33.99 -0.73
N VAL A 652 17.34 33.19 -0.08
CA VAL A 652 16.57 32.11 -0.70
C VAL A 652 15.09 32.33 -0.40
N THR A 653 14.29 32.49 -1.44
CA THR A 653 12.84 32.69 -1.33
C THR A 653 12.12 31.43 -1.81
N LEU A 654 11.35 30.83 -0.90
CA LEU A 654 10.56 29.61 -1.16
C LEU A 654 9.12 30.00 -1.45
N HIS A 655 8.69 29.78 -2.70
CA HIS A 655 7.34 30.07 -3.13
C HIS A 655 6.46 28.81 -3.13
N GLU A 656 5.19 28.97 -2.75
CA GLU A 656 4.20 27.89 -2.87
C GLU A 656 3.74 27.70 -4.32
N TRP A 657 3.60 28.82 -5.02
CA TRP A 657 3.16 28.96 -6.41
C TRP A 657 4.20 29.74 -7.22
N ARG A 658 3.82 30.28 -8.38
CA ARG A 658 4.76 31.01 -9.23
C ARG A 658 5.35 32.22 -8.48
N PRO A 659 6.67 32.49 -8.57
CA PRO A 659 7.27 33.69 -7.98
C PRO A 659 6.65 35.00 -8.46
N ARG A 660 6.17 35.03 -9.71
CA ARG A 660 5.49 36.19 -10.31
C ARG A 660 4.02 36.35 -9.89
N GLY A 661 3.51 35.46 -9.02
CA GLY A 661 2.12 35.38 -8.62
C GLY A 661 1.27 34.49 -9.53
N GLY A 662 0.16 33.98 -8.99
CA GLY A 662 -0.77 33.09 -9.70
C GLY A 662 -0.42 31.60 -9.62
N GLY A 663 -1.39 30.76 -9.98
CA GLY A 663 -1.24 29.31 -10.05
C GLY A 663 -0.57 28.81 -11.34
N TYR A 664 -0.32 27.50 -11.40
CA TYR A 664 0.07 26.84 -12.64
C TYR A 664 -1.17 26.37 -13.41
N ASP A 665 -1.06 26.34 -14.73
CA ASP A 665 -2.13 25.84 -15.58
C ASP A 665 -2.11 24.31 -15.60
N GLY A 666 -3.23 23.70 -15.20
CA GLY A 666 -3.43 22.25 -15.18
C GLY A 666 -2.42 21.46 -14.35
N LEU A 667 -2.60 20.14 -14.35
CA LEU A 667 -1.62 19.20 -13.81
C LEU A 667 -0.38 19.14 -14.73
N PRO A 668 0.83 18.90 -14.18
CA PRO A 668 2.01 18.65 -15.01
C PRO A 668 1.80 17.42 -15.92
N SER A 669 2.29 17.51 -17.15
CA SER A 669 2.23 16.44 -18.15
C SER A 669 3.16 15.26 -17.83
N ASP A 670 4.26 15.51 -17.11
CA ASP A 670 5.19 14.47 -16.67
C ASP A 670 6.00 14.90 -15.43
N ARG A 671 6.93 14.03 -15.01
CA ARG A 671 7.81 14.28 -13.85
C ARG A 671 8.84 15.39 -14.12
N GLU A 672 9.23 15.62 -15.38
CA GLU A 672 10.20 16.64 -15.76
C GLU A 672 9.57 18.04 -15.66
N GLU A 673 8.36 18.21 -16.17
CA GLU A 673 7.58 19.44 -15.99
C GLU A 673 7.31 19.70 -14.50
N ALA A 674 6.92 18.67 -13.75
CA ALA A 674 6.75 18.79 -12.31
C ALA A 674 8.05 19.24 -11.62
N ALA A 675 9.21 18.71 -12.04
CA ALA A 675 10.51 19.14 -11.52
C ALA A 675 10.82 20.61 -11.87
N LYS A 676 10.55 21.05 -13.11
CA LYS A 676 10.71 22.46 -13.52
C LYS A 676 9.87 23.41 -12.66
N ARG A 677 8.60 23.05 -12.40
CA ARG A 677 7.71 23.82 -11.50
C ARG A 677 8.24 23.84 -10.06
N ARG A 678 8.86 22.76 -9.56
CA ARG A 678 9.53 22.79 -8.25
C ARG A 678 10.76 23.70 -8.23
N THR A 679 11.62 23.62 -9.24
CA THR A 679 12.83 24.46 -9.34
C THR A 679 12.50 25.94 -9.44
N GLU A 680 11.48 26.33 -10.23
CA GLU A 680 11.04 27.73 -10.36
C GLU A 680 10.67 28.37 -8.99
N ARG A 681 10.23 27.55 -8.04
CA ARG A 681 9.78 28.00 -6.71
C ARG A 681 10.89 28.16 -5.68
N PHE A 682 12.11 27.77 -6.01
CA PHE A 682 13.30 27.96 -5.19
C PHE A 682 14.16 29.07 -5.80
N VAL A 683 13.90 30.31 -5.38
CA VAL A 683 14.58 31.49 -5.95
C VAL A 683 15.77 31.85 -5.09
N THR A 684 16.95 31.96 -5.70
CA THR A 684 18.20 32.32 -5.02
C THR A 684 18.71 33.66 -5.52
N GLU A 685 19.11 34.53 -4.60
CA GLU A 685 19.70 35.85 -4.88
C GLU A 685 20.91 36.07 -3.98
N VAL A 686 22.01 36.55 -4.54
CA VAL A 686 23.19 36.97 -3.75
C VAL A 686 23.13 38.48 -3.57
N LEU A 687 23.01 38.91 -2.32
CA LEU A 687 22.99 40.31 -1.92
C LEU A 687 24.43 40.83 -1.82
N GLU A 688 24.70 42.01 -2.37
CA GLU A 688 26.02 42.65 -2.32
C GLU A 688 26.47 42.97 -0.89
N THR A 689 25.51 43.26 -0.01
CA THR A 689 25.76 43.56 1.41
C THR A 689 24.82 42.76 2.30
N ALA A 690 25.33 42.29 3.43
CA ALA A 690 24.49 41.66 4.44
C ALA A 690 23.44 42.65 5.00
N PRO A 691 22.26 42.18 5.42
CA PRO A 691 21.22 43.05 5.98
C PRO A 691 21.75 43.88 7.15
N ALA A 692 21.57 45.21 7.08
CA ALA A 692 22.06 46.13 8.11
C ALA A 692 21.25 46.06 9.42
N THR A 693 20.02 45.56 9.37
CA THR A 693 19.15 45.43 10.55
C THR A 693 19.49 44.12 11.28
N PRO A 694 19.76 44.16 12.59
CA PRO A 694 20.02 42.94 13.35
C PRO A 694 18.78 42.02 13.34
N PRO A 695 18.97 40.69 13.30
CA PRO A 695 17.87 39.75 13.23
C PRO A 695 17.04 39.78 14.52
N LEU A 696 15.71 39.64 14.36
CA LEU A 696 14.80 39.51 15.48
C LEU A 696 14.99 38.15 16.16
N GLN A 697 14.85 38.10 17.49
CA GLN A 697 14.87 36.83 18.21
C GLN A 697 13.50 36.17 18.17
N PRO A 698 13.41 34.86 17.92
CA PRO A 698 12.13 34.16 17.91
C PRO A 698 11.49 34.19 19.31
N PRO A 699 10.18 34.45 19.43
CA PRO A 699 9.51 34.43 20.73
C PRO A 699 9.67 33.06 21.41
N PRO A 700 9.88 32.97 22.74
CA PRO A 700 10.05 31.68 23.42
C PRO A 700 8.87 30.71 23.22
N GLY A 701 7.66 31.24 23.09
CA GLY A 701 6.46 30.44 22.82
C GLY A 701 6.39 29.90 21.38
N ALA A 702 7.20 30.39 20.45
CA ALA A 702 7.22 29.98 19.06
C ALA A 702 8.24 28.86 18.77
N ILE A 703 9.10 28.53 19.72
CA ILE A 703 10.19 27.57 19.55
C ILE A 703 9.99 26.32 20.42
N THR A 704 10.25 25.17 19.83
CA THR A 704 10.48 23.89 20.52
C THR A 704 11.97 23.53 20.42
N PRO A 705 12.47 22.43 21.01
CA PRO A 705 13.87 22.06 20.83
C PRO A 705 14.30 21.80 19.38
N TYR A 706 13.37 21.47 18.47
CA TYR A 706 13.68 21.10 17.07
C TYR A 706 12.99 21.95 16.01
N CYS A 707 12.05 22.84 16.37
CA CYS A 707 11.23 23.55 15.40
C CYS A 707 10.92 24.99 15.83
N PHE A 708 10.91 25.89 14.84
CA PHE A 708 10.36 27.24 14.96
C PHE A 708 9.02 27.31 14.22
N ASP A 709 7.95 27.59 14.97
CA ASP A 709 6.58 27.70 14.47
C ASP A 709 6.23 29.16 14.15
N LEU A 710 6.38 29.52 12.88
CA LEU A 710 6.10 30.87 12.36
C LEU A 710 4.63 31.28 12.59
N ARG A 711 3.72 30.33 12.76
CA ARG A 711 2.28 30.59 12.99
C ARG A 711 1.99 31.32 14.30
N ARG A 712 2.99 31.45 15.17
CA ARG A 712 2.91 32.13 16.47
C ARG A 712 3.47 33.56 16.44
N LEU A 713 3.86 34.06 15.26
CA LEU A 713 4.34 35.43 15.05
C LEU A 713 3.21 36.45 14.89
#